data_AF-A0A397URU4-F1
#
_entry.id   AF-A0A397URU4-F1
#
_cell.length_a   1.000
_cell.length_b   1.000
_cell.length_c   1.000
_cell.angle_alpha   90.00
_cell.angle_beta   90.00
_cell.angle_gamma   90.00
#
_symmetry.space_group_name_H-M   'P 1'
#
loop_
_entity.id
_entity.type
_entity.pdbx_description
1 polymer ?
#
loop_
_entity_poly.entity_id
_entity_poly.type
_entity_poly.pdbx_seq_one_letter_code
_entity_poly.pdbx_strand_id
1 'polypeptide(L)'
;MSSQLKEKKESTNNTTEGKNSAGENRGKFNTSSGVVNAIQTVGDAVQPFVPLFSMVTNIVQQLSQIYENAKCNQKICLVLVERVEIAQYAVKSLQRQKQANEEKFRNQKYYYAFVRFVNVLENIKKFAKEITQLTCFQKFINANAIKDAFDKNIKEFEDVCSDLHFTIAMYDVERREQEAKNVAEDIDVLNKSMNEVKSNLKVVMNEVAALASSMENLNIQASRSAGRATTVRTPLNEAYKAPMVDPNQLNEPFASDDNVRGSRKTVVKKLFRGLEVACKKVPNIENNDTAQSQKGQTELIILLKLGTLCPNVVTFYGLSKVDNNDVMVFNWASYGNLKEMYTKYEIKWPLKLKFARDICNGLVFVHQCNILHHDVRCENILITDSHEAKLSNFELSRTVQGLSAEVKNLLDIVRWLAPEKMRVTKGGAEQRYNHQCEMFSFGMLLWELCHQRIPYKDMNSVTAIQEHVMSKKRETLKIALCPSEIPNELAKIIKKVDIIIITIIYVLLESSWQDEPSARPSDLEVQLKLKELYERFQETSPQIRPKDPHCDIEIPYVELTESEIEMPCDLTDYSIPPIQTLMPFEDGIKEHKAKNYRVSWECFVGHADLGNNVAKYWKGYYLLTGLNGRKNPEAALRLFKEAADNGVADAQLRYAFALIENKSKNVAEIMKYMMMAADYENSTALFNLGDIYWNGKLGIQIDKEKAESYTRLAALKNQPKAIALLEQINAEKMKKS
;
A
#
# COMPACT_ATOMS: atom_id res chain seq x y z
N MET A 1 -88.62 40.04 -15.78
CA MET A 1 -88.62 38.62 -15.38
C MET A 1 -87.76 37.83 -16.35
N SER A 2 -86.47 37.57 -16.12
CA SER A 2 -85.43 38.25 -15.31
C SER A 2 -84.30 37.23 -15.07
N SER A 3 -83.02 37.51 -15.25
CA SER A 3 -82.31 38.70 -15.77
C SER A 3 -80.83 38.28 -15.84
N GLN A 4 -80.23 38.25 -17.03
CA GLN A 4 -79.44 39.32 -17.68
C GLN A 4 -77.93 39.14 -17.45
N LEU A 5 -77.15 38.84 -18.51
CA LEU A 5 -76.34 39.79 -19.35
C LEU A 5 -75.02 40.18 -18.62
N LYS A 6 -73.84 40.39 -19.22
CA LYS A 6 -73.43 40.68 -20.60
C LYS A 6 -71.89 40.66 -20.69
N GLU A 7 -71.44 40.42 -21.93
CA GLU A 7 -70.29 40.99 -22.69
C GLU A 7 -69.22 41.89 -22.03
N LYS A 8 -67.94 41.67 -22.45
CA LYS A 8 -67.01 42.57 -23.19
C LYS A 8 -65.55 42.18 -22.87
N LYS A 9 -64.69 41.74 -23.80
CA LYS A 9 -63.94 42.43 -24.89
C LYS A 9 -62.94 43.51 -24.44
N GLU A 10 -61.78 43.47 -25.12
CA GLU A 10 -60.73 44.51 -25.31
C GLU A 10 -59.72 44.74 -24.17
N SER A 11 -58.45 45.07 -24.39
CA SER A 11 -57.53 45.10 -25.55
C SER A 11 -56.19 45.67 -25.08
N THR A 12 -55.08 45.16 -25.63
CA THR A 12 -53.89 45.88 -26.14
C THR A 12 -53.03 46.80 -25.25
N ASN A 13 -51.71 46.51 -25.32
CA ASN A 13 -50.59 47.41 -25.71
C ASN A 13 -50.24 48.57 -24.77
N ASN A 14 -49.02 49.11 -24.68
CA ASN A 14 -47.70 48.89 -25.28
C ASN A 14 -46.74 49.86 -24.56
N THR A 15 -45.43 49.65 -24.76
CA THR A 15 -44.35 50.67 -24.89
C THR A 15 -44.00 51.49 -23.64
N THR A 16 -42.74 51.85 -23.33
CA THR A 16 -41.56 52.27 -24.14
C THR A 16 -40.29 52.00 -23.29
N GLU A 17 -39.17 51.52 -23.87
CA GLU A 17 -37.96 52.30 -24.23
C GLU A 17 -37.55 53.38 -23.19
N GLY A 18 -36.31 53.57 -22.76
CA GLY A 18 -34.98 53.10 -23.16
C GLY A 18 -33.94 54.14 -22.72
N LYS A 19 -32.71 53.66 -22.44
CA LYS A 19 -31.41 54.35 -22.52
C LYS A 19 -30.97 55.43 -21.51
N ASN A 20 -29.76 55.16 -20.99
CA ASN A 20 -28.56 56.03 -20.87
C ASN A 20 -28.58 57.22 -19.90
N SER A 21 -27.71 57.23 -18.89
CA SER A 21 -26.31 57.74 -18.96
C SER A 21 -25.81 58.24 -17.59
N ALA A 22 -24.59 57.80 -17.26
CA ALA A 22 -23.46 58.51 -16.62
C ALA A 22 -23.70 59.64 -15.58
N GLY A 23 -22.91 59.58 -14.50
CA GLY A 23 -22.27 60.78 -13.92
C GLY A 23 -22.40 60.91 -12.40
N GLU A 24 -21.29 60.64 -11.70
CA GLU A 24 -20.73 61.35 -10.51
C GLU A 24 -21.71 62.03 -9.52
N ASN A 25 -21.61 61.90 -8.19
CA ASN A 25 -20.50 62.40 -7.38
C ASN A 25 -20.78 62.16 -5.87
N ARG A 26 -19.71 62.34 -5.09
CA ARG A 26 -19.51 62.10 -3.65
C ARG A 26 -20.47 62.80 -2.67
N GLY A 27 -20.70 62.16 -1.52
CA GLY A 27 -20.48 62.83 -0.22
C GLY A 27 -21.57 62.73 0.87
N LYS A 28 -21.16 62.09 1.99
CA LYS A 28 -21.55 62.32 3.41
C LYS A 28 -22.78 61.61 4.02
N PHE A 29 -22.47 60.68 4.93
CA PHE A 29 -22.97 60.51 6.32
C PHE A 29 -24.05 61.53 6.75
N ASN A 30 -25.13 61.18 7.46
CA ASN A 30 -25.17 60.33 8.65
C ASN A 30 -26.63 59.97 9.06
N THR A 31 -26.79 58.78 9.63
CA THR A 31 -27.72 58.38 10.72
C THR A 31 -29.22 58.74 10.65
N SER A 32 -30.07 57.71 10.54
CA SER A 32 -30.78 57.15 11.71
C SER A 32 -31.78 56.07 11.31
N SER A 33 -32.03 55.17 12.27
CA SER A 33 -33.24 54.33 12.41
C SER A 33 -33.30 53.02 11.63
N GLY A 34 -33.37 51.92 12.39
CA GLY A 34 -33.98 50.69 11.93
C GLY A 34 -33.24 49.41 12.33
N VAL A 35 -33.25 49.08 13.63
CA VAL A 35 -33.01 47.71 14.08
C VAL A 35 -34.07 46.82 13.44
N VAL A 36 -33.70 46.08 12.39
CA VAL A 36 -34.47 44.93 11.90
C VAL A 36 -33.85 43.70 12.53
N ASN A 37 -34.46 43.20 13.61
CA ASN A 37 -34.19 41.86 14.10
C ASN A 37 -34.61 40.86 13.01
N ALA A 38 -33.64 40.28 12.31
CA ALA A 38 -33.91 39.23 11.32
C ALA A 38 -34.41 37.96 12.03
N ILE A 39 -35.63 37.54 11.70
CA ILE A 39 -36.20 36.25 12.13
C ILE A 39 -35.45 35.13 11.39
N GLN A 40 -34.72 34.29 12.12
CA GLN A 40 -33.96 33.16 11.57
C GLN A 40 -34.91 32.07 11.03
N THR A 41 -34.87 31.82 9.73
CA THR A 41 -35.79 30.91 9.03
C THR A 41 -35.42 29.44 9.26
N VAL A 42 -36.36 28.50 9.01
CA VAL A 42 -36.07 27.05 8.97
C VAL A 42 -34.94 26.73 7.99
N GLY A 43 -34.81 27.52 6.91
CA GLY A 43 -33.75 27.39 5.92
C GLY A 43 -32.36 27.59 6.53
N ASP A 44 -32.23 28.49 7.50
CA ASP A 44 -30.98 28.82 8.19
C ASP A 44 -30.59 27.71 9.19
N ALA A 45 -31.56 27.10 9.86
CA ALA A 45 -31.33 26.01 10.82
C ALA A 45 -30.81 24.72 10.15
N VAL A 46 -31.15 24.46 8.88
CA VAL A 46 -30.74 23.26 8.16
C VAL A 46 -29.36 23.39 7.51
N GLN A 47 -28.88 24.62 7.24
CA GLN A 47 -27.61 24.85 6.53
C GLN A 47 -26.42 24.03 7.08
N PRO A 48 -26.22 23.92 8.41
CA PRO A 48 -25.11 23.14 8.98
C PRO A 48 -25.13 21.65 8.59
N PHE A 49 -26.31 21.09 8.30
CA PHE A 49 -26.48 19.68 7.94
C PHE A 49 -26.33 19.40 6.44
N VAL A 50 -26.42 20.42 5.58
CA VAL A 50 -26.35 20.26 4.11
C VAL A 50 -25.04 19.60 3.66
N PRO A 51 -23.86 20.00 4.17
CA PRO A 51 -22.61 19.29 3.87
C PRO A 51 -22.64 17.83 4.34
N LEU A 52 -23.22 17.57 5.52
CA LEU A 52 -23.31 16.22 6.09
C LEU A 52 -24.25 15.32 5.25
N PHE A 53 -25.37 15.83 4.75
CA PHE A 53 -26.26 15.10 3.83
C PHE A 53 -25.54 14.72 2.52
N SER A 54 -24.71 15.63 2.03
CA SER A 54 -23.90 15.41 0.83
C SER A 54 -22.83 14.33 1.09
N MET A 55 -22.19 14.36 2.26
CA MET A 55 -21.25 13.32 2.69
C MET A 55 -21.92 11.94 2.78
N VAL A 56 -23.09 11.84 3.42
CA VAL A 56 -23.85 10.57 3.48
C VAL A 56 -24.15 10.05 2.08
N THR A 57 -24.63 10.93 1.19
CA THR A 57 -24.95 10.56 -0.20
C THR A 57 -23.73 10.03 -0.94
N ASN A 58 -22.60 10.72 -0.80
CA ASN A 58 -21.33 10.34 -1.41
C ASN A 58 -20.79 9.02 -0.85
N ILE A 59 -20.83 8.83 0.47
CA ILE A 59 -20.39 7.59 1.11
C ILE A 59 -21.19 6.39 0.61
N VAL A 60 -22.52 6.50 0.56
CA VAL A 60 -23.39 5.43 0.05
C VAL A 60 -23.05 5.12 -1.41
N GLN A 61 -22.90 6.14 -2.26
CA GLN A 61 -22.55 5.94 -3.67
C GLN A 61 -21.19 5.25 -3.83
N GLN A 62 -20.18 5.67 -3.06
CA GLN A 62 -18.86 5.01 -3.04
C GLN A 62 -18.97 3.57 -2.55
N LEU A 63 -19.79 3.31 -1.52
CA LEU A 63 -19.98 1.97 -0.95
C LEU A 63 -20.71 1.03 -1.94
N SER A 64 -21.76 1.50 -2.62
CA SER A 64 -22.45 0.72 -3.66
C SER A 64 -21.50 0.44 -4.84
N GLN A 65 -20.67 1.39 -5.25
CA GLN A 65 -19.61 1.15 -6.25
C GLN A 65 -18.58 0.12 -5.79
N ILE A 66 -18.17 0.16 -4.52
CA ILE A 66 -17.25 -0.85 -3.94
C ILE A 66 -17.90 -2.25 -4.04
N TYR A 67 -19.19 -2.35 -3.73
CA TYR A 67 -19.94 -3.60 -3.80
C TYR A 67 -20.16 -4.11 -5.23
N GLU A 68 -20.60 -3.27 -6.16
CA GLU A 68 -20.80 -3.66 -7.58
C GLU A 68 -19.51 -4.19 -8.21
N ASN A 69 -18.36 -3.64 -7.80
CA ASN A 69 -17.04 -4.07 -8.26
C ASN A 69 -16.44 -5.23 -7.43
N ALA A 70 -17.13 -5.68 -6.38
CA ALA A 70 -16.64 -6.73 -5.49
C ALA A 70 -16.67 -8.09 -6.19
N LYS A 71 -15.50 -8.70 -6.38
CA LYS A 71 -15.38 -10.08 -6.90
C LYS A 71 -15.38 -11.15 -5.80
N CYS A 72 -15.50 -10.73 -4.53
CA CYS A 72 -15.35 -11.57 -3.35
C CYS A 72 -15.91 -10.88 -2.11
N ASN A 73 -16.24 -11.65 -1.07
CA ASN A 73 -16.89 -11.18 0.17
C ASN A 73 -18.20 -10.43 -0.10
N GLN A 74 -18.88 -10.82 -1.19
CA GLN A 74 -20.05 -10.13 -1.70
C GLN A 74 -21.19 -10.15 -0.70
N LYS A 75 -21.32 -11.19 0.13
CA LYS A 75 -22.40 -11.28 1.11
C LYS A 75 -22.15 -10.35 2.29
N ILE A 76 -20.91 -10.26 2.78
CA ILE A 76 -20.54 -9.30 3.84
C ILE A 76 -20.77 -7.86 3.36
N CYS A 77 -20.33 -7.53 2.14
CA CYS A 77 -20.51 -6.21 1.56
C CYS A 77 -21.97 -5.87 1.27
N LEU A 78 -22.76 -6.84 0.81
CA LEU A 78 -24.20 -6.67 0.58
C LEU A 78 -24.91 -6.23 1.86
N VAL A 79 -24.64 -6.89 2.99
CA VAL A 79 -25.24 -6.54 4.29
C VAL A 79 -24.91 -5.10 4.70
N LEU A 80 -23.66 -4.66 4.47
CA LEU A 80 -23.25 -3.28 4.78
C LEU A 80 -23.92 -2.25 3.87
N VAL A 81 -24.00 -2.53 2.56
CA VAL A 81 -24.65 -1.64 1.58
C VAL A 81 -26.12 -1.46 1.91
N GLU A 82 -26.86 -2.56 2.07
CA GLU A 82 -28.31 -2.53 2.35
C GLU A 82 -28.60 -1.70 3.60
N ARG A 83 -27.78 -1.86 4.65
CA ARG A 83 -27.89 -1.08 5.90
C ARG A 83 -27.70 0.41 5.67
N VAL A 84 -26.63 0.79 4.97
CA VAL A 84 -26.28 2.18 4.71
C VAL A 84 -27.28 2.85 3.75
N GLU A 85 -27.84 2.11 2.80
CA GLU A 85 -28.92 2.58 1.90
C GLU A 85 -30.23 2.86 2.64
N ILE A 86 -30.62 2.00 3.59
CA ILE A 86 -31.78 2.24 4.46
C ILE A 86 -31.59 3.54 5.26
N ALA A 87 -30.40 3.76 5.83
CA ALA A 87 -30.13 5.01 6.55
C ALA A 87 -30.07 6.23 5.62
N GLN A 88 -29.60 6.08 4.37
CA GLN A 88 -29.68 7.14 3.36
C GLN A 88 -31.13 7.54 3.06
N TYR A 89 -32.06 6.58 3.00
CA TYR A 89 -33.48 6.87 2.84
C TYR A 89 -34.02 7.70 4.01
N ALA A 90 -33.65 7.35 5.25
CA ALA A 90 -34.02 8.13 6.44
C ALA A 90 -33.48 9.57 6.37
N VAL A 91 -32.23 9.76 5.95
CA VAL A 91 -31.62 11.09 5.75
C VAL A 91 -32.34 11.89 4.66
N LYS A 92 -32.66 11.27 3.52
CA LYS A 92 -33.43 11.92 2.44
C LYS A 92 -34.82 12.33 2.90
N SER A 93 -35.49 11.49 3.70
CA SER A 93 -36.80 11.82 4.30
C SER A 93 -36.69 13.00 5.26
N LEU A 94 -35.66 13.00 6.12
CA LEU A 94 -35.36 14.09 7.05
C LEU A 94 -35.11 15.42 6.32
N GLN A 95 -34.36 15.40 5.21
CA GLN A 95 -34.08 16.56 4.37
C GLN A 95 -35.35 17.10 3.67
N ARG A 96 -36.25 16.22 3.22
CA ARG A 96 -37.53 16.60 2.60
C ARG A 96 -38.49 17.22 3.61
N GLN A 97 -38.55 16.66 4.82
CA GLN A 97 -39.44 17.10 5.89
C GLN A 97 -38.78 18.16 6.78
N LYS A 98 -38.10 19.14 6.17
CA LYS A 98 -37.28 20.11 6.91
C LYS A 98 -38.06 20.98 7.91
N GLN A 99 -39.29 21.33 7.56
CA GLN A 99 -40.20 22.12 8.42
C GLN A 99 -40.70 21.29 9.60
N ALA A 100 -41.11 20.04 9.36
CA ALA A 100 -41.60 19.15 10.42
C ALA A 100 -40.49 18.71 11.39
N ASN A 101 -39.22 18.78 10.98
CA ASN A 101 -38.06 18.44 11.80
C ASN A 101 -37.26 19.67 12.24
N GLU A 102 -37.83 20.88 12.16
CA GLU A 102 -37.14 22.13 12.52
C GLU A 102 -36.53 22.08 13.93
N GLU A 103 -37.27 21.54 14.91
CA GLU A 103 -36.79 21.38 16.29
C GLU A 103 -35.53 20.51 16.37
N LYS A 104 -35.43 19.45 15.54
CA LYS A 104 -34.24 18.60 15.46
C LYS A 104 -33.07 19.35 14.86
N PHE A 105 -33.28 20.17 13.83
CA PHE A 105 -32.22 20.97 13.23
C PHE A 105 -31.74 22.09 14.13
N ARG A 106 -32.59 22.64 15.00
CA ARG A 106 -32.16 23.62 16.01
C ARG A 106 -31.46 22.97 17.21
N ASN A 107 -31.45 21.64 17.30
CA ASN A 107 -30.88 20.90 18.42
C ASN A 107 -29.40 20.55 18.19
N GLN A 108 -28.51 21.14 18.99
CA GLN A 108 -27.07 20.88 18.93
C GLN A 108 -26.72 19.40 19.16
N LYS A 109 -27.42 18.70 20.07
CA LYS A 109 -27.18 17.26 20.33
C LYS A 109 -27.55 16.41 19.12
N TYR A 110 -28.55 16.84 18.36
CA TYR A 110 -28.95 16.16 17.12
C TYR A 110 -27.92 16.36 16.01
N TYR A 111 -27.38 17.59 15.86
CA TYR A 111 -26.25 17.86 14.96
C TYR A 111 -25.03 16.97 15.27
N TYR A 112 -24.70 16.87 16.55
CA TYR A 112 -23.65 16.04 17.10
C TYR A 112 -23.83 14.54 16.84
N ALA A 113 -25.06 14.01 17.04
CA ALA A 113 -25.39 12.64 16.66
C ALA A 113 -25.23 12.42 15.14
N PHE A 114 -25.53 13.43 14.31
CA PHE A 114 -25.41 13.35 12.86
C PHE A 114 -23.94 13.34 12.39
N VAL A 115 -23.07 14.12 13.00
CA VAL A 115 -21.62 14.06 12.71
C VAL A 115 -21.05 12.69 13.09
N ARG A 116 -21.46 12.14 14.24
CA ARG A 116 -21.08 10.77 14.64
C ARG A 116 -21.56 9.73 13.62
N PHE A 117 -22.77 9.91 13.08
CA PHE A 117 -23.31 9.03 12.04
C PHE A 117 -22.45 9.01 10.79
N VAL A 118 -22.03 10.19 10.29
CA VAL A 118 -21.12 10.29 9.14
C VAL A 118 -19.80 9.55 9.41
N ASN A 119 -19.24 9.69 10.61
CA ASN A 119 -18.00 8.98 10.98
C ASN A 119 -18.16 7.46 10.96
N VAL A 120 -19.28 6.93 11.45
CA VAL A 120 -19.57 5.49 11.42
C VAL A 120 -19.72 4.99 9.97
N LEU A 121 -20.38 5.75 9.11
CA LEU A 121 -20.49 5.41 7.69
C LEU A 121 -19.13 5.38 6.97
N GLU A 122 -18.22 6.31 7.29
CA GLU A 122 -16.85 6.30 6.77
C GLU A 122 -16.07 5.06 7.23
N ASN A 123 -16.23 4.65 8.50
CA ASN A 123 -15.61 3.42 9.00
C ASN A 123 -16.13 2.18 8.25
N ILE A 124 -17.45 2.08 8.02
CA ILE A 124 -18.06 1.00 7.23
C ILE A 124 -17.53 0.99 5.80
N LYS A 125 -17.45 2.16 5.14
CA LYS A 125 -16.91 2.29 3.79
C LYS A 125 -15.45 1.82 3.71
N LYS A 126 -14.63 2.26 4.66
CA LYS A 126 -13.22 1.85 4.75
C LYS A 126 -13.12 0.33 4.91
N PHE A 127 -13.88 -0.25 5.83
CA PHE A 127 -13.91 -1.69 6.04
C PHE A 127 -14.36 -2.46 4.79
N ALA A 128 -15.43 -2.04 4.11
CA ALA A 128 -15.92 -2.65 2.88
C ALA A 128 -14.89 -2.60 1.74
N LYS A 129 -14.18 -1.48 1.60
CA LYS A 129 -13.09 -1.34 0.63
C LYS A 129 -11.94 -2.30 0.95
N GLU A 130 -11.57 -2.41 2.22
CA GLU A 130 -10.49 -3.30 2.65
C GLU A 130 -10.83 -4.76 2.30
N ILE A 131 -12.02 -5.25 2.68
CA ILE A 131 -12.40 -6.66 2.50
C ILE A 131 -12.61 -7.07 1.03
N THR A 132 -13.01 -6.14 0.15
CA THR A 132 -13.21 -6.40 -1.29
C THR A 132 -11.91 -6.42 -2.08
N GLN A 133 -10.88 -5.74 -1.56
CA GLN A 133 -9.56 -5.66 -2.18
C GLN A 133 -8.59 -6.73 -1.69
N LEU A 134 -8.97 -7.55 -0.70
CA LEU A 134 -8.14 -8.65 -0.22
C LEU A 134 -7.97 -9.68 -1.35
N THR A 135 -6.71 -9.98 -1.70
CA THR A 135 -6.41 -11.16 -2.54
C THR A 135 -6.87 -12.43 -1.84
N CYS A 136 -7.06 -13.53 -2.58
CA CYS A 136 -7.39 -14.84 -1.97
C CYS A 136 -6.46 -15.20 -0.81
N PHE A 137 -5.19 -14.77 -0.89
CA PHE A 137 -4.17 -14.95 0.13
C PHE A 137 -4.29 -13.98 1.34
N GLN A 138 -4.70 -12.72 1.17
CA GLN A 138 -4.89 -11.80 2.31
C GLN A 138 -6.14 -12.14 3.16
N LYS A 139 -7.10 -12.86 2.57
CA LYS A 139 -8.28 -13.38 3.27
C LYS A 139 -7.94 -14.53 4.24
N PHE A 140 -6.79 -15.19 4.05
CA PHE A 140 -6.29 -16.31 4.85
C PHE A 140 -5.98 -15.95 6.32
N ILE A 141 -5.39 -14.78 6.55
CA ILE A 141 -4.75 -14.45 7.84
C ILE A 141 -5.75 -13.77 8.79
N ASN A 142 -6.79 -13.13 8.26
CA ASN A 142 -7.61 -12.16 9.00
C ASN A 142 -9.07 -12.58 9.23
N ALA A 143 -9.48 -13.84 9.00
CA ALA A 143 -10.89 -14.22 9.03
C ALA A 143 -11.64 -13.87 10.34
N ASN A 144 -11.05 -14.17 11.51
CA ASN A 144 -11.64 -13.81 12.81
C ASN A 144 -11.61 -12.29 13.05
N ALA A 145 -10.54 -11.62 12.64
CA ALA A 145 -10.43 -10.16 12.74
C ALA A 145 -11.46 -9.43 11.85
N ILE A 146 -11.76 -9.97 10.66
CA ILE A 146 -12.79 -9.46 9.75
C ILE A 146 -14.17 -9.60 10.42
N LYS A 147 -14.45 -10.72 11.07
CA LYS A 147 -15.71 -10.95 11.78
C LYS A 147 -15.87 -9.97 12.95
N ASP A 148 -14.85 -9.83 13.80
CA ASP A 148 -14.91 -8.92 14.96
C ASP A 148 -15.06 -7.46 14.53
N ALA A 149 -14.37 -7.05 13.46
CA ALA A 149 -14.49 -5.71 12.88
C ALA A 149 -15.88 -5.47 12.26
N PHE A 150 -16.47 -6.48 11.62
CA PHE A 150 -17.84 -6.41 11.10
C PHE A 150 -18.85 -6.21 12.24
N ASP A 151 -18.81 -7.07 13.26
CA ASP A 151 -19.72 -7.02 14.40
C ASP A 151 -19.66 -5.66 15.13
N LYS A 152 -18.44 -5.10 15.28
CA LYS A 152 -18.23 -3.77 15.87
C LYS A 152 -18.88 -2.66 15.03
N ASN A 153 -18.64 -2.64 13.72
CA ASN A 153 -19.18 -1.62 12.83
C ASN A 153 -20.72 -1.64 12.80
N ILE A 154 -21.33 -2.82 12.84
CA ILE A 154 -22.78 -2.98 12.90
C ILE A 154 -23.36 -2.39 14.18
N LYS A 155 -22.75 -2.70 15.33
CA LYS A 155 -23.21 -2.19 16.62
C LYS A 155 -23.15 -0.66 16.70
N GLU A 156 -22.03 -0.07 16.29
CA GLU A 156 -21.87 1.40 16.30
C GLU A 156 -22.89 2.09 15.37
N PHE A 157 -23.22 1.45 14.24
CA PHE A 157 -24.23 1.93 13.31
C PHE A 157 -25.64 1.89 13.90
N GLU A 158 -26.01 0.82 14.60
CA GLU A 158 -27.32 0.69 15.24
C GLU A 158 -27.50 1.72 16.38
N ASP A 159 -26.47 1.89 17.22
CA ASP A 159 -26.47 2.86 18.32
C ASP A 159 -26.69 4.30 17.81
N VAL A 160 -25.97 4.69 16.74
CA VAL A 160 -26.11 6.06 16.21
C VAL A 160 -27.44 6.30 15.49
N CYS A 161 -28.00 5.28 14.83
CA CYS A 161 -29.31 5.40 14.19
C CYS A 161 -30.44 5.52 15.21
N SER A 162 -30.31 4.84 16.36
CA SER A 162 -31.20 5.02 17.51
C SER A 162 -31.17 6.45 18.04
N ASP A 163 -29.98 7.02 18.23
CA ASP A 163 -29.82 8.42 18.71
C ASP A 163 -30.40 9.45 17.73
N LEU A 164 -30.35 9.17 16.43
CA LEU A 164 -30.96 10.00 15.38
C LEU A 164 -32.47 9.77 15.22
N HIS A 165 -33.06 8.84 15.98
CA HIS A 165 -34.46 8.43 15.85
C HIS A 165 -34.80 8.01 14.42
N PHE A 166 -33.84 7.41 13.72
CA PHE A 166 -34.12 6.82 12.42
C PHE A 166 -34.95 5.57 12.66
N THR A 167 -36.17 5.55 12.10
CA THR A 167 -36.99 4.34 12.04
C THR A 167 -36.38 3.38 11.02
N ILE A 168 -35.22 2.83 11.36
CA ILE A 168 -34.70 1.65 10.69
C ILE A 168 -35.57 0.53 11.23
N ALA A 169 -36.48 0.02 10.38
CA ALA A 169 -37.44 -1.02 10.75
C ALA A 169 -36.78 -2.01 11.72
N MET A 170 -37.33 -2.12 12.93
CA MET A 170 -36.80 -2.98 13.98
C MET A 170 -36.45 -4.33 13.36
N TYR A 171 -35.16 -4.62 13.38
CA TYR A 171 -34.54 -5.80 12.78
C TYR A 171 -35.31 -7.06 13.12
N ASP A 172 -36.02 -7.59 12.12
CA ASP A 172 -36.62 -8.90 12.23
C ASP A 172 -35.53 -9.92 12.61
N VAL A 173 -35.83 -10.81 13.55
CA VAL A 173 -34.87 -11.82 14.04
C VAL A 173 -34.38 -12.68 12.86
N GLU A 174 -35.29 -12.98 11.94
CA GLU A 174 -35.01 -13.73 10.70
C GLU A 174 -33.96 -13.04 9.83
N ARG A 175 -33.98 -11.70 9.73
CA ARG A 175 -32.99 -10.97 8.92
C ARG A 175 -31.61 -11.00 9.56
N ARG A 176 -31.51 -10.93 10.89
CA ARG A 176 -30.24 -11.08 11.62
C ARG A 176 -29.64 -12.48 11.46
N GLU A 177 -30.48 -13.51 11.51
CA GLU A 177 -30.02 -14.89 11.26
C GLU A 177 -29.53 -15.06 9.83
N GLN A 178 -30.21 -14.48 8.86
CA GLN A 178 -29.80 -14.53 7.45
C GLN A 178 -28.49 -13.77 7.21
N GLU A 179 -28.29 -12.60 7.83
CA GLU A 179 -27.03 -11.86 7.76
C GLU A 179 -25.88 -12.65 8.40
N ALA A 180 -26.09 -13.26 9.57
CA ALA A 180 -25.08 -14.08 10.23
C ALA A 180 -24.70 -15.31 9.39
N LYS A 181 -25.69 -15.95 8.75
CA LYS A 181 -25.48 -17.06 7.82
C LYS A 181 -24.69 -16.63 6.59
N ASN A 182 -25.03 -15.49 6.01
CA ASN A 182 -24.36 -14.90 4.86
C ASN A 182 -22.86 -14.62 5.15
N VAL A 183 -22.55 -14.07 6.32
CA VAL A 183 -21.18 -13.82 6.77
C VAL A 183 -20.42 -15.14 6.99
N ALA A 184 -21.05 -16.13 7.62
CA ALA A 184 -20.43 -17.43 7.87
C ALA A 184 -20.11 -18.21 6.58
N GLU A 185 -21.01 -18.17 5.59
CA GLU A 185 -20.81 -18.82 4.30
C GLU A 185 -19.64 -18.21 3.50
N ASP A 186 -19.51 -16.87 3.49
CA ASP A 186 -18.36 -16.22 2.84
C ASP A 186 -17.04 -16.60 3.55
N ILE A 187 -17.02 -16.67 4.88
CA ILE A 187 -15.85 -17.12 5.65
C ILE A 187 -15.50 -18.59 5.36
N ASP A 188 -16.49 -19.48 5.20
CA ASP A 188 -16.26 -20.90 4.94
C ASP A 188 -15.73 -21.17 3.52
N VAL A 189 -16.28 -20.49 2.50
CA VAL A 189 -15.80 -20.56 1.10
C VAL A 189 -14.33 -20.13 1.01
N LEU A 190 -13.92 -19.14 1.80
CA LEU A 190 -12.53 -18.69 1.89
C LEU A 190 -11.62 -19.74 2.52
N ASN A 191 -12.04 -20.36 3.62
CA ASN A 191 -11.29 -21.42 4.29
C ASN A 191 -11.11 -22.66 3.40
N LYS A 192 -12.13 -23.00 2.61
CA LYS A 192 -12.11 -24.18 1.72
C LYS A 192 -11.20 -24.02 0.51
N SER A 193 -11.33 -22.90 -0.22
CA SER A 193 -10.48 -22.58 -1.39
C SER A 193 -8.99 -22.49 -1.02
N MET A 194 -8.73 -22.10 0.22
CA MET A 194 -7.39 -21.95 0.78
C MET A 194 -6.70 -23.28 1.08
N ASN A 195 -7.42 -24.25 1.65
CA ASN A 195 -6.86 -25.57 1.96
C ASN A 195 -6.39 -26.30 0.69
N GLU A 196 -7.06 -26.05 -0.43
CA GLU A 196 -6.74 -26.61 -1.75
C GLU A 196 -5.46 -25.99 -2.36
N VAL A 197 -5.29 -24.66 -2.25
CA VAL A 197 -4.04 -24.00 -2.69
C VAL A 197 -2.86 -24.40 -1.82
N LYS A 198 -3.05 -24.52 -0.50
CA LYS A 198 -2.01 -24.94 0.44
C LYS A 198 -1.58 -26.39 0.23
N SER A 199 -2.51 -27.30 -0.05
CA SER A 199 -2.17 -28.69 -0.39
C SER A 199 -1.37 -28.75 -1.69
N ASN A 200 -1.78 -27.99 -2.71
CA ASN A 200 -1.11 -27.98 -4.00
C ASN A 200 0.32 -27.43 -3.88
N LEU A 201 0.53 -26.30 -3.18
CA LEU A 201 1.86 -25.70 -2.95
C LEU A 201 2.80 -26.63 -2.15
N LYS A 202 2.28 -27.36 -1.16
CA LYS A 202 3.08 -28.29 -0.36
C LYS A 202 3.62 -29.46 -1.20
N VAL A 203 2.84 -29.96 -2.16
CA VAL A 203 3.29 -30.98 -3.12
C VAL A 203 4.44 -30.45 -3.97
N VAL A 204 4.35 -29.21 -4.47
CA VAL A 204 5.43 -28.55 -5.23
C VAL A 204 6.72 -28.46 -4.43
N MET A 205 6.64 -27.97 -3.18
CA MET A 205 7.82 -27.77 -2.33
C MET A 205 8.55 -29.10 -2.08
N ASN A 206 7.81 -30.17 -1.83
CA ASN A 206 8.38 -31.50 -1.62
C ASN A 206 9.09 -32.01 -2.89
N GLU A 207 8.56 -31.71 -4.08
CA GLU A 207 9.12 -32.15 -5.36
C GLU A 207 10.35 -31.33 -5.79
N VAL A 208 10.33 -30.01 -5.63
CA VAL A 208 11.51 -29.17 -5.89
C VAL A 208 12.62 -29.50 -4.89
N ALA A 209 12.27 -29.79 -3.63
CA ALA A 209 13.22 -30.32 -2.65
C ALA A 209 13.79 -31.68 -3.07
N ALA A 210 12.96 -32.61 -3.55
CA ALA A 210 13.42 -33.92 -4.03
C ALA A 210 14.36 -33.82 -5.24
N LEU A 211 14.09 -32.92 -6.19
CA LEU A 211 14.99 -32.64 -7.32
C LEU A 211 16.29 -31.98 -6.86
N ALA A 212 16.24 -31.04 -5.92
CA ALA A 212 17.43 -30.42 -5.35
C ALA A 212 18.33 -31.44 -4.64
N SER A 213 17.75 -32.36 -3.87
CA SER A 213 18.49 -33.48 -3.25
C SER A 213 19.05 -34.46 -4.29
N SER A 214 18.34 -34.68 -5.39
CA SER A 214 18.82 -35.51 -6.50
C SER A 214 20.03 -34.87 -7.21
N MET A 215 20.00 -33.55 -7.42
CA MET A 215 21.14 -32.79 -7.95
C MET A 215 22.35 -32.83 -7.00
N GLU A 216 22.13 -32.75 -5.69
CA GLU A 216 23.18 -32.87 -4.68
C GLU A 216 23.84 -34.25 -4.72
N ASN A 217 23.06 -35.32 -4.81
CA ASN A 217 23.57 -36.68 -4.96
C ASN A 217 24.42 -36.84 -6.23
N LEU A 218 23.98 -36.29 -7.36
CA LEU A 218 24.77 -36.30 -8.60
C LEU A 218 26.07 -35.49 -8.48
N ASN A 219 26.05 -34.35 -7.77
CA ASN A 219 27.24 -33.51 -7.59
C ASN A 219 28.26 -34.15 -6.63
N ILE A 220 27.80 -34.81 -5.57
CA ILE A 220 28.62 -35.61 -4.65
C ILE A 220 29.21 -36.83 -5.36
N GLN A 221 28.43 -37.47 -6.23
CA GLN A 221 28.93 -38.59 -7.05
C GLN A 221 29.98 -38.11 -8.05
N ALA A 222 29.72 -37.01 -8.77
CA ALA A 222 30.66 -36.43 -9.74
C ALA A 222 31.99 -36.02 -9.11
N SER A 223 31.97 -35.45 -7.89
CA SER A 223 33.17 -35.10 -7.14
C SER A 223 33.93 -36.31 -6.58
N ARG A 224 33.24 -37.44 -6.32
CA ARG A 224 33.86 -38.71 -5.91
C ARG A 224 34.38 -39.56 -7.06
N SER A 225 33.89 -39.35 -8.29
CA SER A 225 34.18 -40.18 -9.46
C SER A 225 35.16 -39.55 -10.44
N ALA A 226 36.16 -38.80 -9.98
CA ALA A 226 37.25 -38.25 -10.81
C ALA A 226 38.09 -39.32 -11.57
N GLY A 227 37.68 -40.60 -11.59
CA GLY A 227 38.34 -41.68 -12.31
C GLY A 227 37.46 -42.70 -13.05
N ARG A 228 36.11 -42.63 -13.04
CA ARG A 228 35.27 -43.53 -13.89
C ARG A 228 33.85 -42.98 -14.04
N ALA A 229 33.52 -42.54 -15.26
CA ALA A 229 32.19 -42.14 -15.66
C ALA A 229 31.26 -43.35 -15.66
N THR A 230 30.53 -43.55 -14.57
CA THR A 230 29.39 -44.48 -14.53
C THR A 230 28.16 -43.63 -14.28
N THR A 231 27.40 -43.35 -15.34
CA THR A 231 26.16 -42.58 -15.33
C THR A 231 25.08 -43.37 -14.59
N VAL A 232 24.88 -43.06 -13.31
CA VAL A 232 23.78 -43.63 -12.52
C VAL A 232 22.48 -42.95 -12.95
N ARG A 233 21.58 -43.74 -13.53
CA ARG A 233 20.28 -43.30 -14.06
C ARG A 233 19.23 -43.27 -12.94
N THR A 234 18.59 -42.12 -12.72
CA THR A 234 17.42 -42.03 -11.83
C THR A 234 16.21 -41.65 -12.67
N PRO A 235 15.14 -42.45 -12.73
CA PRO A 235 14.01 -42.16 -13.62
C PRO A 235 13.33 -40.86 -13.21
N LEU A 236 13.22 -39.98 -14.19
CA LEU A 236 12.49 -38.72 -14.10
C LEU A 236 10.99 -38.95 -13.87
N ASN A 237 10.40 -38.20 -12.95
CA ASN A 237 8.98 -38.36 -12.63
C ASN A 237 8.12 -37.93 -13.84
N GLU A 238 7.46 -38.90 -14.50
CA GLU A 238 6.63 -38.68 -15.69
C GLU A 238 5.44 -37.73 -15.46
N ALA A 239 5.11 -37.44 -14.19
CA ALA A 239 3.97 -36.62 -13.76
C ALA A 239 4.02 -35.14 -14.22
N TYR A 240 5.17 -34.64 -14.71
CA TYR A 240 5.35 -33.21 -15.02
C TYR A 240 5.96 -32.94 -16.39
N LYS A 241 5.51 -33.67 -17.42
CA LYS A 241 5.78 -33.28 -18.81
C LYS A 241 5.18 -31.90 -19.05
N ALA A 242 6.02 -30.93 -19.39
CA ALA A 242 5.56 -29.63 -19.83
C ALA A 242 4.57 -29.81 -21.00
N PRO A 243 3.47 -29.04 -21.03
CA PRO A 243 2.50 -29.13 -22.11
C PRO A 243 3.19 -28.88 -23.44
N MET A 244 2.90 -29.72 -24.42
CA MET A 244 3.43 -29.57 -25.78
C MET A 244 2.47 -28.68 -26.57
N VAL A 245 2.95 -27.52 -27.00
CA VAL A 245 2.27 -26.66 -27.95
C VAL A 245 2.57 -27.21 -29.35
N ASP A 246 1.51 -27.57 -30.09
CA ASP A 246 1.63 -28.06 -31.46
C ASP A 246 2.31 -26.98 -32.33
N PRO A 247 3.46 -27.27 -32.99
CA PRO A 247 4.14 -26.34 -33.89
C PRO A 247 3.22 -25.76 -34.97
N ASN A 248 2.22 -26.53 -35.43
CA ASN A 248 1.26 -26.07 -36.45
C ASN A 248 0.29 -25.01 -35.93
N GLN A 249 0.19 -24.82 -34.61
CA GLN A 249 -0.62 -23.77 -33.98
C GLN A 249 0.15 -22.46 -33.78
N LEU A 250 1.45 -22.42 -34.11
CA LEU A 250 2.32 -21.24 -34.03
C LEU A 250 2.41 -20.57 -35.39
N ASN A 251 1.48 -19.67 -35.68
CA ASN A 251 1.43 -18.95 -36.95
C ASN A 251 2.41 -17.77 -36.98
N GLU A 252 2.77 -17.33 -38.19
CA GLU A 252 3.59 -16.12 -38.36
C GLU A 252 2.79 -14.86 -37.99
N PRO A 253 3.38 -13.92 -37.25
CA PRO A 253 2.80 -12.59 -37.04
C PRO A 253 2.97 -11.71 -38.29
N PHE A 254 2.32 -10.54 -38.30
CA PHE A 254 2.58 -9.54 -39.34
C PHE A 254 4.07 -9.14 -39.35
N ALA A 255 4.65 -8.98 -40.54
CA ALA A 255 6.06 -8.65 -40.70
C ALA A 255 6.39 -7.32 -40.00
N SER A 256 7.32 -7.39 -39.04
CA SER A 256 7.82 -6.26 -38.26
C SER A 256 9.24 -6.56 -37.79
N ASP A 257 10.09 -5.55 -37.73
CA ASP A 257 11.47 -5.66 -37.22
C ASP A 257 11.51 -6.07 -35.73
N ASP A 258 10.42 -5.84 -34.99
CA ASP A 258 10.30 -6.20 -33.57
C ASP A 258 9.97 -7.69 -33.34
N ASN A 259 9.74 -8.48 -34.40
CA ASN A 259 9.35 -9.90 -34.29
C ASN A 259 10.49 -10.82 -33.82
N VAL A 260 11.72 -10.32 -33.72
CA VAL A 260 12.86 -11.08 -33.23
C VAL A 260 13.61 -10.25 -32.18
N ARG A 261 13.84 -10.84 -31.00
CA ARG A 261 14.44 -10.14 -29.85
C ARG A 261 15.52 -10.98 -29.14
N GLY A 262 16.25 -10.32 -28.24
CA GLY A 262 17.27 -10.92 -27.39
C GLY A 262 18.67 -10.94 -27.99
N SER A 263 19.68 -11.01 -27.11
CA SER A 263 21.08 -11.17 -27.50
C SER A 263 21.23 -12.45 -28.33
N ARG A 264 21.80 -12.33 -29.55
CA ARG A 264 21.88 -13.40 -30.56
C ARG A 264 20.55 -13.82 -31.22
N LYS A 265 19.48 -13.00 -31.17
CA LYS A 265 18.20 -13.24 -31.87
C LYS A 265 17.53 -14.59 -31.48
N THR A 266 17.57 -14.89 -30.19
CA THR A 266 17.12 -16.18 -29.63
C THR A 266 15.62 -16.26 -29.35
N VAL A 267 14.90 -15.14 -29.42
CA VAL A 267 13.45 -15.06 -29.19
C VAL A 267 12.73 -14.65 -30.46
N VAL A 268 11.77 -15.45 -30.89
CA VAL A 268 10.95 -15.21 -32.09
C VAL A 268 9.50 -15.04 -31.70
N LYS A 269 8.82 -14.03 -32.26
CA LYS A 269 7.39 -13.80 -32.07
C LYS A 269 6.57 -14.74 -32.96
N LYS A 270 5.53 -15.35 -32.41
CA LYS A 270 4.53 -16.17 -33.14
C LYS A 270 3.11 -15.82 -32.67
N LEU A 271 2.10 -16.32 -33.37
CA LEU A 271 0.70 -16.25 -32.96
C LEU A 271 0.21 -17.62 -32.53
N PHE A 272 -0.23 -17.75 -31.27
CA PHE A 272 -0.81 -18.97 -30.71
C PHE A 272 -2.25 -18.70 -30.29
N ARG A 273 -3.23 -19.36 -30.93
CA ARG A 273 -4.68 -19.15 -30.66
C ARG A 273 -5.12 -17.67 -30.73
N GLY A 274 -4.51 -16.91 -31.64
CA GLY A 274 -4.77 -15.47 -31.80
C GLY A 274 -4.04 -14.56 -30.80
N LEU A 275 -3.26 -15.12 -29.88
CA LEU A 275 -2.43 -14.37 -28.94
C LEU A 275 -1.00 -14.27 -29.45
N GLU A 276 -0.37 -13.11 -29.22
CA GLU A 276 1.06 -12.92 -29.50
C GLU A 276 1.90 -13.66 -28.46
N VAL A 277 2.79 -14.55 -28.91
CA VAL A 277 3.65 -15.35 -28.04
C VAL A 277 5.12 -15.20 -28.40
N ALA A 278 5.98 -15.34 -27.40
CA ALA A 278 7.42 -15.40 -27.52
C ALA A 278 7.91 -16.85 -27.51
N CYS A 279 8.59 -17.28 -28.57
CA CYS A 279 9.27 -18.56 -28.67
C CYS A 279 10.77 -18.37 -28.39
N LYS A 280 11.21 -18.72 -27.18
CA LYS A 280 12.63 -18.64 -26.75
C LYS A 280 13.31 -19.97 -27.06
N LYS A 281 14.36 -19.94 -27.89
CA LYS A 281 15.19 -21.13 -28.19
C LYS A 281 15.91 -21.61 -26.92
N VAL A 282 15.93 -22.93 -26.72
CA VAL A 282 16.65 -23.57 -25.62
C VAL A 282 17.62 -24.63 -26.14
N PRO A 283 18.84 -24.72 -25.58
CA PRO A 283 19.80 -25.73 -26.00
C PRO A 283 19.34 -27.11 -25.50
N ASN A 284 18.86 -27.95 -26.44
CA ASN A 284 18.44 -29.35 -26.30
C ASN A 284 17.82 -29.73 -24.93
N ILE A 285 16.49 -29.87 -24.88
CA ILE A 285 15.80 -30.53 -23.76
C ILE A 285 15.99 -32.04 -23.90
N GLU A 286 17.23 -32.50 -23.80
CA GLU A 286 17.48 -33.94 -23.80
C GLU A 286 16.98 -34.53 -22.48
N ASN A 287 16.18 -35.60 -22.61
CA ASN A 287 15.76 -36.50 -21.52
C ASN A 287 16.96 -37.33 -21.00
N ASN A 288 18.05 -36.66 -20.66
CA ASN A 288 19.29 -37.25 -20.17
C ASN A 288 19.53 -36.78 -18.73
N ASP A 289 20.05 -37.66 -17.87
CA ASP A 289 20.23 -37.41 -16.42
C ASP A 289 21.41 -36.46 -16.07
N THR A 290 21.69 -35.48 -16.93
CA THR A 290 22.75 -34.50 -16.68
C THR A 290 22.27 -33.42 -15.72
N ALA A 291 23.19 -32.84 -14.94
CA ALA A 291 22.89 -31.70 -14.06
C ALA A 291 22.31 -30.49 -14.82
N GLN A 292 22.56 -30.37 -16.13
CA GLN A 292 22.00 -29.33 -16.98
C GLN A 292 20.52 -29.60 -17.32
N SER A 293 20.16 -30.86 -17.59
CA SER A 293 18.76 -31.26 -17.84
C SER A 293 17.89 -31.08 -16.58
N GLN A 294 18.41 -31.44 -15.40
CA GLN A 294 17.70 -31.23 -14.12
C GLN A 294 17.50 -29.74 -13.76
N LYS A 295 18.43 -28.85 -14.14
CA LYS A 295 18.25 -27.39 -14.01
C LYS A 295 17.12 -26.88 -14.90
N GLY A 296 17.11 -27.28 -16.17
CA GLY A 296 16.03 -26.93 -17.10
C GLY A 296 14.65 -27.44 -16.64
N GLN A 297 14.60 -28.61 -16.00
CA GLN A 297 13.36 -29.15 -15.43
C GLN A 297 12.88 -28.41 -14.18
N THR A 298 13.81 -27.95 -13.33
CA THR A 298 13.47 -27.11 -12.18
C THR A 298 12.82 -25.81 -12.64
N GLU A 299 13.39 -25.16 -13.65
CA GLU A 299 12.81 -23.96 -14.28
C GLU A 299 11.40 -24.26 -14.84
N LEU A 300 11.23 -25.36 -15.58
CA LEU A 300 9.92 -25.75 -16.13
C LEU A 300 8.86 -25.97 -15.05
N ILE A 301 9.20 -26.66 -13.96
CA ILE A 301 8.27 -26.91 -12.84
C ILE A 301 7.86 -25.59 -12.18
N ILE A 302 8.80 -24.67 -11.98
CA ILE A 302 8.53 -23.35 -11.42
C ILE A 302 7.61 -22.56 -12.36
N LEU A 303 7.93 -22.49 -13.65
CA LEU A 303 7.16 -21.76 -14.65
C LEU A 303 5.72 -22.29 -14.80
N LEU A 304 5.54 -23.62 -14.81
CA LEU A 304 4.22 -24.25 -14.91
C LEU A 304 3.30 -23.94 -13.74
N LYS A 305 3.88 -23.82 -12.54
CA LYS A 305 3.13 -23.68 -11.30
C LYS A 305 2.95 -22.22 -10.88
N LEU A 306 3.90 -21.33 -11.17
CA LEU A 306 3.83 -19.93 -10.73
C LEU A 306 3.17 -19.00 -11.75
N GLY A 307 3.39 -19.21 -13.05
CA GLY A 307 2.97 -18.27 -14.11
C GLY A 307 1.45 -18.17 -14.33
N THR A 308 0.67 -19.15 -13.85
CA THR A 308 -0.80 -19.11 -13.86
C THR A 308 -1.39 -18.58 -12.54
N LEU A 309 -0.62 -18.61 -11.45
CA LEU A 309 -1.07 -18.25 -10.11
C LEU A 309 -0.77 -16.79 -9.74
N CYS A 310 0.29 -16.20 -10.32
CA CYS A 310 0.70 -14.83 -10.01
C CYS A 310 0.73 -13.95 -11.27
N PRO A 311 -0.01 -12.82 -11.29
CA PRO A 311 -0.06 -11.92 -12.45
C PRO A 311 1.29 -11.24 -12.74
N ASN A 312 2.17 -11.14 -11.73
CA ASN A 312 3.49 -10.52 -11.82
C ASN A 312 4.62 -11.53 -12.08
N VAL A 313 4.28 -12.77 -12.48
CA VAL A 313 5.23 -13.77 -13.00
C VAL A 313 4.89 -14.04 -14.47
N VAL A 314 5.91 -14.27 -15.30
CA VAL A 314 5.71 -14.55 -16.72
C VAL A 314 4.87 -15.81 -16.92
N THR A 315 3.88 -15.73 -17.81
CA THR A 315 3.03 -16.88 -18.16
C THR A 315 3.74 -17.77 -19.17
N PHE A 316 3.92 -19.04 -18.82
CA PHE A 316 4.49 -20.09 -19.66
C PHE A 316 3.37 -20.99 -20.22
N TYR A 317 3.34 -21.17 -21.53
CA TYR A 317 2.32 -21.97 -22.22
C TYR A 317 2.75 -23.41 -22.49
N GLY A 318 4.05 -23.67 -22.59
CA GLY A 318 4.57 -25.00 -22.89
C GLY A 318 5.80 -25.02 -23.79
N LEU A 319 6.17 -26.23 -24.20
CA LEU A 319 7.29 -26.50 -25.11
C LEU A 319 6.79 -26.68 -26.55
N SER A 320 7.59 -26.29 -27.53
CA SER A 320 7.29 -26.50 -28.94
C SER A 320 8.57 -26.63 -29.77
N LYS A 321 8.41 -26.71 -31.10
CA LYS A 321 9.51 -26.65 -32.06
C LYS A 321 9.27 -25.54 -33.07
N VAL A 322 10.30 -24.72 -33.29
CA VAL A 322 10.32 -23.68 -34.33
C VAL A 322 11.63 -23.80 -35.09
N ASP A 323 11.56 -23.97 -36.41
CA ASP A 323 12.72 -24.14 -37.29
C ASP A 323 13.68 -25.25 -36.81
N ASN A 324 13.15 -26.41 -36.44
CA ASN A 324 13.88 -27.55 -35.85
C ASN A 324 14.62 -27.28 -34.54
N ASN A 325 14.38 -26.14 -33.89
CA ASN A 325 14.90 -25.84 -32.56
C ASN A 325 13.81 -26.07 -31.51
N ASP A 326 14.17 -26.67 -30.37
CA ASP A 326 13.29 -26.71 -29.21
C ASP A 326 13.12 -25.29 -28.65
N VAL A 327 11.87 -24.93 -28.37
CA VAL A 327 11.52 -23.61 -27.84
C VAL A 327 10.59 -23.71 -26.64
N MET A 328 10.75 -22.76 -25.71
CA MET A 328 9.78 -22.46 -24.68
C MET A 328 8.82 -21.36 -25.18
N VAL A 329 7.52 -21.53 -24.97
CA VAL A 329 6.47 -20.61 -25.43
C VAL A 329 5.95 -19.79 -24.25
N PHE A 330 6.06 -18.47 -24.33
CA PHE A 330 5.61 -17.51 -23.32
C PHE A 330 4.66 -16.47 -23.92
N ASN A 331 3.97 -15.71 -23.07
CA ASN A 331 3.23 -14.54 -23.51
C ASN A 331 4.18 -13.45 -24.03
N TRP A 332 3.81 -12.75 -25.11
CA TRP A 332 4.66 -11.71 -25.69
C TRP A 332 4.68 -10.44 -24.83
N ALA A 333 5.89 -9.95 -24.53
CA ALA A 333 6.09 -8.70 -23.80
C ALA A 333 6.31 -7.55 -24.79
N SER A 334 5.30 -6.74 -25.07
CA SER A 334 5.33 -5.75 -26.15
C SER A 334 6.47 -4.74 -26.04
N TYR A 335 6.87 -4.34 -24.83
CA TYR A 335 8.00 -3.42 -24.61
C TYR A 335 9.35 -4.12 -24.36
N GLY A 336 9.38 -5.46 -24.45
CA GLY A 336 10.58 -6.25 -24.19
C GLY A 336 10.85 -6.37 -22.70
N ASN A 337 12.12 -6.48 -22.32
CA ASN A 337 12.50 -6.36 -20.92
C ASN A 337 12.64 -4.89 -20.50
N LEU A 338 12.59 -4.63 -19.20
CA LEU A 338 12.64 -3.28 -18.63
C LEU A 338 13.94 -2.54 -18.97
N LYS A 339 15.04 -3.28 -19.20
CA LYS A 339 16.31 -2.72 -19.70
C LYS A 339 16.23 -2.20 -21.13
N GLU A 340 15.64 -2.99 -22.03
CA GLU A 340 15.36 -2.55 -23.41
C GLU A 340 14.43 -1.34 -23.40
N MET A 341 13.40 -1.37 -22.54
CA MET A 341 12.43 -0.29 -22.42
C MET A 341 13.07 1.02 -21.96
N TYR A 342 13.83 1.03 -20.85
CA TYR A 342 14.46 2.27 -20.37
C TYR A 342 15.57 2.76 -21.30
N THR A 343 16.12 1.90 -22.16
CA THR A 343 17.11 2.32 -23.16
C THR A 343 16.44 3.08 -24.31
N LYS A 344 15.25 2.65 -24.74
CA LYS A 344 14.50 3.27 -25.85
C LYS A 344 13.64 4.46 -25.41
N TYR A 345 13.13 4.41 -24.18
CA TYR A 345 12.14 5.37 -23.70
C TYR A 345 12.53 6.00 -22.36
N GLU A 346 12.05 7.21 -22.16
CA GLU A 346 12.06 7.89 -20.87
C GLU A 346 10.80 7.50 -20.07
N ILE A 347 10.99 6.76 -18.98
CA ILE A 347 9.92 6.29 -18.07
C ILE A 347 9.66 7.36 -17.00
N LYS A 348 8.41 7.81 -16.84
CA LYS A 348 8.01 8.77 -15.79
C LYS A 348 7.84 8.11 -14.42
N TRP A 349 7.92 8.90 -13.35
CA TRP A 349 7.93 8.42 -11.96
C TRP A 349 6.71 7.60 -11.55
N PRO A 350 5.47 7.95 -11.94
CA PRO A 350 4.29 7.12 -11.61
C PRO A 350 4.40 5.71 -12.20
N LEU A 351 4.96 5.57 -13.41
CA LEU A 351 5.17 4.27 -14.03
C LEU A 351 6.36 3.51 -13.44
N LYS A 352 7.44 4.20 -13.03
CA LYS A 352 8.53 3.59 -12.24
C LYS A 352 7.98 3.00 -10.94
N LEU A 353 7.09 3.71 -10.25
CA LEU A 353 6.43 3.25 -9.03
C LEU A 353 5.55 2.01 -9.30
N LYS A 354 4.78 2.01 -10.39
CA LYS A 354 4.01 0.82 -10.82
C LYS A 354 4.92 -0.39 -11.00
N PHE A 355 6.02 -0.23 -11.75
CA PHE A 355 6.97 -1.32 -11.98
C PHE A 355 7.61 -1.83 -10.69
N ALA A 356 8.06 -0.93 -9.81
CA ALA A 356 8.60 -1.31 -8.51
C ALA A 356 7.60 -2.15 -7.69
N ARG A 357 6.33 -1.73 -7.64
CA ARG A 357 5.25 -2.44 -6.95
C ARG A 357 5.00 -3.82 -7.54
N ASP A 358 4.86 -3.89 -8.86
CA ASP A 358 4.58 -5.13 -9.59
C ASP A 358 5.71 -6.16 -9.43
N ILE A 359 6.98 -5.72 -9.53
CA ILE A 359 8.15 -6.58 -9.32
C ILE A 359 8.18 -7.10 -7.88
N CYS A 360 7.95 -6.23 -6.89
CA CYS A 360 7.91 -6.62 -5.48
C CYS A 360 6.80 -7.64 -5.20
N ASN A 361 5.61 -7.47 -5.77
CA ASN A 361 4.52 -8.46 -5.67
C ASN A 361 4.92 -9.83 -6.23
N GLY A 362 5.62 -9.85 -7.36
CA GLY A 362 6.17 -11.08 -7.95
C GLY A 362 7.18 -11.76 -7.02
N LEU A 363 8.12 -11.00 -6.45
CA LEU A 363 9.14 -11.52 -5.53
C LEU A 363 8.54 -12.06 -4.23
N VAL A 364 7.64 -11.33 -3.59
CA VAL A 364 6.93 -11.79 -2.38
C VAL A 364 6.25 -13.14 -2.63
N PHE A 365 5.57 -13.27 -3.78
CA PHE A 365 4.90 -14.51 -4.14
C PHE A 365 5.88 -15.69 -4.30
N VAL A 366 6.98 -15.47 -5.02
CA VAL A 366 8.02 -16.49 -5.24
C VAL A 366 8.67 -16.89 -3.89
N HIS A 367 8.95 -15.92 -3.02
CA HIS A 367 9.52 -16.18 -1.69
C HIS A 367 8.56 -16.95 -0.78
N GLN A 368 7.26 -16.66 -0.82
CA GLN A 368 6.24 -17.43 -0.08
C GLN A 368 6.12 -18.88 -0.58
N CYS A 369 6.47 -19.12 -1.84
CA CYS A 369 6.63 -20.46 -2.38
C CYS A 369 7.95 -21.13 -1.95
N ASN A 370 8.73 -20.50 -1.04
CA ASN A 370 10.07 -20.91 -0.64
C ASN A 370 11.03 -21.09 -1.82
N ILE A 371 10.84 -20.28 -2.86
CA ILE A 371 11.69 -20.23 -4.04
C ILE A 371 12.48 -18.91 -3.99
N LEU A 372 13.75 -18.98 -4.34
CA LEU A 372 14.61 -17.83 -4.55
C LEU A 372 14.82 -17.68 -6.06
N HIS A 373 14.65 -16.48 -6.61
CA HIS A 373 14.81 -16.15 -8.03
C HIS A 373 16.28 -16.21 -8.48
N HIS A 374 17.21 -15.69 -7.66
CA HIS A 374 18.66 -15.62 -7.89
C HIS A 374 19.18 -14.62 -8.94
N ASP A 375 18.33 -14.06 -9.79
CA ASP A 375 18.76 -13.09 -10.83
C ASP A 375 17.79 -11.89 -10.97
N VAL A 376 17.63 -11.13 -9.89
CA VAL A 376 16.69 -9.99 -9.84
C VAL A 376 17.35 -8.73 -10.42
N ARG A 377 16.97 -8.36 -11.65
CA ARG A 377 17.48 -7.17 -12.38
C ARG A 377 16.51 -6.74 -13.49
N CYS A 378 16.61 -5.50 -13.99
CA CYS A 378 15.69 -5.00 -15.03
C CYS A 378 15.69 -5.82 -16.33
N GLU A 379 16.79 -6.51 -16.66
CA GLU A 379 16.88 -7.38 -17.83
C GLU A 379 15.97 -8.61 -17.74
N ASN A 380 15.59 -9.03 -16.52
CA ASN A 380 14.74 -10.19 -16.26
C ASN A 380 13.30 -9.79 -15.90
N ILE A 381 12.93 -8.52 -16.08
CA ILE A 381 11.57 -8.03 -15.91
C ILE A 381 10.98 -7.75 -17.28
N LEU A 382 9.93 -8.50 -17.66
CA LEU A 382 9.22 -8.31 -18.92
C LEU A 382 8.08 -7.31 -18.77
N ILE A 383 7.90 -6.45 -19.77
CA ILE A 383 6.88 -5.40 -19.77
C ILE A 383 5.84 -5.64 -20.89
N THR A 384 4.59 -5.81 -20.48
CA THR A 384 3.45 -6.00 -21.40
C THR A 384 2.99 -4.70 -22.04
N ASP A 385 2.14 -4.80 -23.06
CA ASP A 385 1.41 -3.67 -23.67
C ASP A 385 0.60 -2.85 -22.65
N SER A 386 0.04 -3.49 -21.63
CA SER A 386 -0.66 -2.86 -20.49
C SER A 386 0.28 -2.24 -19.44
N HIS A 387 1.59 -2.19 -19.72
CA HIS A 387 2.64 -1.74 -18.80
C HIS A 387 2.63 -2.49 -17.46
N GLU A 388 2.38 -3.80 -17.48
CA GLU A 388 2.54 -4.66 -16.31
C GLU A 388 3.97 -5.21 -16.28
N ALA A 389 4.60 -5.18 -15.10
CA ALA A 389 5.90 -5.82 -14.91
C ALA A 389 5.72 -7.28 -14.47
N LYS A 390 6.41 -8.18 -15.19
CA LYS A 390 6.38 -9.62 -14.95
C LYS A 390 7.80 -10.16 -14.74
N LEU A 391 8.02 -10.82 -13.61
CA LEU A 391 9.26 -11.51 -13.27
C LEU A 391 9.45 -12.71 -14.22
N SER A 392 10.65 -12.85 -14.77
CA SER A 392 11.00 -13.86 -15.76
C SER A 392 12.43 -14.36 -15.55
N ASN A 393 12.85 -15.38 -16.29
CA ASN A 393 14.19 -15.99 -16.21
C ASN A 393 14.45 -16.72 -14.89
N PHE A 394 13.79 -17.87 -14.72
CA PHE A 394 13.92 -18.73 -13.53
C PHE A 394 15.04 -19.78 -13.66
N GLU A 395 15.95 -19.63 -14.63
CA GLU A 395 17.05 -20.57 -14.90
C GLU A 395 17.96 -20.81 -13.68
N LEU A 396 18.12 -19.81 -12.82
CA LEU A 396 18.93 -19.88 -11.60
C LEU A 396 18.11 -20.16 -10.33
N SER A 397 16.78 -20.22 -10.46
CA SER A 397 15.87 -20.32 -9.32
C SER A 397 15.90 -21.68 -8.64
N ARG A 398 15.69 -21.69 -7.33
CA ARG A 398 15.77 -22.90 -6.49
C ARG A 398 14.99 -22.75 -5.19
N THR A 399 14.79 -23.84 -4.45
CA THR A 399 14.27 -23.77 -3.09
C THR A 399 15.28 -23.15 -2.13
N VAL A 400 14.78 -22.50 -1.07
CA VAL A 400 15.61 -21.98 0.03
C VAL A 400 16.54 -23.05 0.62
N GLN A 401 16.11 -24.32 0.58
CA GLN A 401 16.85 -25.48 1.07
C GLN A 401 17.78 -26.15 0.03
N GLY A 402 17.84 -25.68 -1.21
CA GLY A 402 18.82 -26.13 -2.21
C GLY A 402 20.23 -25.54 -2.03
N LEU A 403 21.28 -26.27 -2.41
CA LEU A 403 22.67 -25.79 -2.42
C LEU A 403 22.82 -24.54 -3.33
N SER A 404 23.73 -23.62 -2.98
CA SER A 404 24.07 -22.46 -3.83
C SER A 404 24.57 -22.94 -5.20
N ALA A 405 24.15 -22.32 -6.30
CA ALA A 405 24.74 -22.62 -7.60
C ALA A 405 26.06 -21.91 -7.74
N GLU A 406 27.00 -22.61 -8.35
CA GLU A 406 28.16 -21.99 -8.98
C GLU A 406 27.67 -21.01 -10.05
N VAL A 407 27.87 -19.71 -9.81
CA VAL A 407 27.53 -18.64 -10.74
C VAL A 407 28.57 -18.66 -11.86
N LYS A 408 28.32 -19.45 -12.92
CA LYS A 408 29.27 -19.68 -14.03
C LYS A 408 29.71 -18.39 -14.74
N ASN A 409 28.86 -17.35 -14.76
CA ASN A 409 29.15 -16.03 -15.33
C ASN A 409 28.97 -14.93 -14.28
N LEU A 410 29.88 -14.84 -13.31
CA LEU A 410 29.90 -13.77 -12.30
C LEU A 410 29.90 -12.37 -12.96
N LEU A 411 30.49 -12.24 -14.15
CA LEU A 411 30.53 -11.03 -14.98
C LEU A 411 29.15 -10.38 -15.19
N ASP A 412 28.10 -11.20 -15.35
CA ASP A 412 26.79 -10.71 -15.74
C ASP A 412 25.95 -10.27 -14.53
N ILE A 413 26.13 -10.87 -13.35
CA ILE A 413 25.26 -10.66 -12.17
C ILE A 413 25.93 -9.82 -11.08
N VAL A 414 27.27 -9.66 -11.09
CA VAL A 414 28.02 -9.00 -10.01
C VAL A 414 27.49 -7.62 -9.63
N ARG A 415 26.93 -6.86 -10.58
CA ARG A 415 26.40 -5.50 -10.35
C ARG A 415 25.18 -5.47 -9.44
N TRP A 416 24.44 -6.57 -9.33
CA TRP A 416 23.26 -6.72 -8.46
C TRP A 416 23.49 -7.71 -7.31
N LEU A 417 24.69 -8.31 -7.23
CA LEU A 417 24.99 -9.35 -6.25
C LEU A 417 25.24 -8.73 -4.88
N ALA A 418 24.78 -9.42 -3.82
CA ALA A 418 24.96 -8.94 -2.45
C ALA A 418 26.43 -9.10 -1.98
N PRO A 419 26.95 -8.19 -1.12
CA PRO A 419 28.34 -8.21 -0.66
C PRO A 419 28.76 -9.53 -0.01
N GLU A 420 27.89 -10.15 0.78
CA GLU A 420 28.13 -11.44 1.45
C GLU A 420 28.33 -12.60 0.47
N LYS A 421 27.85 -12.45 -0.77
CA LYS A 421 28.06 -13.40 -1.87
C LYS A 421 29.32 -13.11 -2.69
N MET A 422 29.91 -11.92 -2.54
CA MET A 422 31.19 -11.57 -3.14
C MET A 422 32.38 -11.95 -2.24
N ARG A 423 32.16 -12.12 -0.93
CA ARG A 423 33.21 -12.47 0.04
C ARG A 423 33.66 -13.91 -0.14
N VAL A 424 34.90 -14.11 -0.57
CA VAL A 424 35.57 -15.41 -0.52
C VAL A 424 36.01 -15.67 0.93
N THR A 425 35.39 -16.64 1.61
CA THR A 425 35.79 -17.03 2.96
C THR A 425 37.10 -17.83 2.93
N LYS A 426 38.09 -17.43 3.72
CA LYS A 426 39.28 -18.25 3.98
C LYS A 426 38.83 -19.50 4.76
N GLY A 427 38.71 -20.63 4.06
CA GLY A 427 38.19 -21.89 4.60
C GLY A 427 37.14 -22.60 3.72
N GLY A 428 36.70 -22.00 2.60
CA GLY A 428 35.91 -22.68 1.58
C GLY A 428 34.41 -22.84 1.88
N ALA A 429 33.90 -22.32 3.00
CA ALA A 429 32.46 -22.33 3.30
C ALA A 429 31.77 -21.10 2.68
N GLU A 430 31.17 -21.26 1.50
CA GLU A 430 30.35 -20.23 0.87
C GLU A 430 29.10 -19.91 1.73
N GLN A 431 28.80 -18.63 1.93
CA GLN A 431 27.54 -18.24 2.54
C GLN A 431 26.36 -18.61 1.63
N ARG A 432 25.27 -19.10 2.21
CA ARG A 432 24.08 -19.54 1.48
C ARG A 432 23.28 -18.37 0.90
N TYR A 433 22.72 -18.54 -0.30
CA TYR A 433 21.83 -17.52 -0.89
C TYR A 433 20.48 -17.57 -0.17
N ASN A 434 19.90 -16.42 0.15
CA ASN A 434 18.67 -16.29 0.92
C ASN A 434 17.87 -15.06 0.45
N HIS A 435 16.68 -14.86 1.03
CA HIS A 435 15.82 -13.71 0.71
C HIS A 435 16.53 -12.35 0.89
N GLN A 436 17.47 -12.24 1.83
CA GLN A 436 18.22 -10.99 2.04
C GLN A 436 19.16 -10.67 0.87
N CYS A 437 19.72 -11.69 0.21
CA CYS A 437 20.47 -11.51 -1.03
C CYS A 437 19.58 -10.92 -2.14
N GLU A 438 18.33 -11.38 -2.23
CA GLU A 438 17.36 -10.90 -3.23
C GLU A 438 16.91 -9.47 -2.97
N MET A 439 16.74 -9.10 -1.70
CA MET A 439 16.43 -7.72 -1.32
C MET A 439 17.55 -6.76 -1.71
N PHE A 440 18.81 -7.18 -1.61
CA PHE A 440 19.92 -6.38 -2.14
C PHE A 440 19.80 -6.21 -3.66
N SER A 441 19.57 -7.29 -4.39
CA SER A 441 19.40 -7.25 -5.84
C SER A 441 18.20 -6.39 -6.26
N PHE A 442 17.10 -6.44 -5.50
CA PHE A 442 15.93 -5.56 -5.68
C PHE A 442 16.29 -4.08 -5.47
N GLY A 443 17.07 -3.75 -4.44
CA GLY A 443 17.58 -2.38 -4.24
C GLY A 443 18.42 -1.88 -5.43
N MET A 444 19.32 -2.73 -5.95
CA MET A 444 20.10 -2.40 -7.15
C MET A 444 19.21 -2.28 -8.41
N LEU A 445 18.16 -3.08 -8.53
CA LEU A 445 17.15 -2.96 -9.59
C LEU A 445 16.41 -1.62 -9.49
N LEU A 446 15.95 -1.21 -8.30
CA LEU A 446 15.31 0.09 -8.11
C LEU A 446 16.24 1.23 -8.52
N TRP A 447 17.52 1.12 -8.19
CA TRP A 447 18.53 2.10 -8.61
C TRP A 447 18.64 2.16 -10.14
N GLU A 448 18.72 1.00 -10.81
CA GLU A 448 18.78 0.87 -12.26
C GLU A 448 17.55 1.49 -12.93
N LEU A 449 16.35 1.24 -12.38
CA LEU A 449 15.09 1.81 -12.86
C LEU A 449 15.02 3.33 -12.67
N CYS A 450 15.49 3.84 -11.53
CA CYS A 450 15.48 5.28 -11.23
C CYS A 450 16.37 6.06 -12.21
N HIS A 451 17.58 5.56 -12.45
CA HIS A 451 18.60 6.23 -13.27
C HIS A 451 18.58 5.78 -14.74
N GLN A 452 17.78 4.77 -15.08
CA GLN A 452 17.65 4.20 -16.43
C GLN A 452 19.03 3.89 -17.07
N ARG A 453 19.95 3.38 -16.25
CA ARG A 453 21.31 3.00 -16.63
C ARG A 453 21.78 1.79 -15.82
N ILE A 454 22.65 0.99 -16.42
CA ILE A 454 23.25 -0.17 -15.77
C ILE A 454 24.08 0.28 -14.54
N PRO A 455 23.97 -0.38 -13.38
CA PRO A 455 24.79 -0.05 -12.21
C PRO A 455 26.28 -0.23 -12.47
N TYR A 456 27.09 0.71 -11.98
CA TYR A 456 28.54 0.77 -12.09
C TYR A 456 29.03 0.77 -13.55
N LYS A 457 28.26 1.36 -14.49
CA LYS A 457 28.57 1.32 -15.92
C LYS A 457 29.99 1.77 -16.25
N ASP A 458 30.52 2.73 -15.49
CA ASP A 458 31.85 3.32 -15.70
C ASP A 458 32.99 2.49 -15.07
N MET A 459 32.66 1.41 -14.36
CA MET A 459 33.63 0.45 -13.80
C MET A 459 33.78 -0.75 -14.74
N ASN A 460 34.98 -0.89 -15.31
CA ASN A 460 35.27 -1.84 -16.39
C ASN A 460 35.72 -3.23 -15.90
N SER A 461 35.89 -3.45 -14.59
CA SER A 461 36.35 -4.73 -14.02
C SER A 461 35.40 -5.22 -12.91
N VAL A 462 35.11 -6.52 -12.93
CA VAL A 462 34.36 -7.22 -11.87
C VAL A 462 35.04 -7.04 -10.51
N THR A 463 36.36 -7.13 -10.48
CA THR A 463 37.15 -6.95 -9.25
C THR A 463 37.00 -5.54 -8.70
N ALA A 464 36.99 -4.52 -9.56
CA ALA A 464 36.78 -3.14 -9.13
C ALA A 464 35.38 -2.93 -8.52
N ILE A 465 34.34 -3.54 -9.12
CA ILE A 465 32.97 -3.51 -8.58
C ILE A 465 32.92 -4.23 -7.24
N GLN A 466 33.51 -5.43 -7.14
CA GLN A 466 33.58 -6.19 -5.89
C GLN A 466 34.29 -5.41 -4.80
N GLU A 467 35.49 -4.87 -5.06
CA GLU A 467 36.24 -4.05 -4.10
C GLU A 467 35.45 -2.82 -3.68
N HIS A 468 34.78 -2.14 -4.61
CA HIS A 468 33.95 -0.97 -4.33
C HIS A 468 32.78 -1.32 -3.40
N VAL A 469 32.02 -2.37 -3.75
CA VAL A 469 30.87 -2.85 -2.98
C VAL A 469 31.30 -3.37 -1.60
N MET A 470 32.38 -4.16 -1.54
CA MET A 470 32.94 -4.70 -0.30
C MET A 470 33.56 -3.61 0.60
N SER A 471 34.00 -2.49 0.02
CA SER A 471 34.40 -1.28 0.74
C SER A 471 33.20 -0.46 1.23
N LYS A 472 31.99 -1.03 1.20
CA LYS A 472 30.72 -0.41 1.59
C LYS A 472 30.35 0.82 0.76
N LYS A 473 30.94 0.98 -0.43
CA LYS A 473 30.56 2.04 -1.36
C LYS A 473 29.42 1.56 -2.27
N ARG A 474 28.58 2.50 -2.72
CA ARG A 474 27.40 2.24 -3.56
C ARG A 474 27.37 3.26 -4.70
N GLU A 475 26.49 3.02 -5.67
CA GLU A 475 26.23 3.98 -6.75
C GLU A 475 25.72 5.33 -6.22
N THR A 476 25.94 6.38 -7.00
CA THR A 476 25.51 7.73 -6.61
C THR A 476 24.01 7.95 -6.84
N LEU A 477 23.40 8.75 -5.96
CA LEU A 477 21.98 9.09 -5.96
C LEU A 477 21.79 10.50 -6.52
N LYS A 478 22.03 10.69 -7.83
CA LYS A 478 21.88 12.00 -8.51
C LYS A 478 20.70 11.96 -9.48
N ILE A 479 19.67 12.77 -9.21
CA ILE A 479 18.44 12.82 -10.02
C ILE A 479 18.46 14.04 -10.94
N ALA A 480 18.20 13.82 -12.23
CA ALA A 480 17.80 14.89 -13.13
C ALA A 480 16.28 15.13 -12.96
N LEU A 481 15.90 16.30 -12.45
CA LEU A 481 14.52 16.75 -12.53
C LEU A 481 14.29 17.20 -13.98
N CYS A 482 13.33 16.61 -14.70
CA CYS A 482 12.96 17.10 -16.02
C CYS A 482 12.60 18.60 -15.91
N PRO A 483 13.27 19.50 -16.67
CA PRO A 483 12.78 20.84 -16.85
C PRO A 483 11.51 20.74 -17.70
N SER A 484 10.36 20.60 -17.05
CA SER A 484 9.08 20.70 -17.75
C SER A 484 8.88 22.15 -18.17
N GLU A 485 8.97 22.44 -19.46
CA GLU A 485 8.52 23.67 -20.12
C GLU A 485 6.98 23.80 -20.08
N ILE A 486 6.38 23.65 -18.90
CA ILE A 486 4.94 23.83 -18.70
C ILE A 486 4.77 24.98 -17.70
N PRO A 487 4.55 26.22 -18.17
CA PRO A 487 4.15 27.30 -17.29
C PRO A 487 2.67 27.10 -16.94
N ASN A 488 2.36 26.47 -15.78
CA ASN A 488 1.05 26.51 -15.08
C ASN A 488 1.05 25.73 -13.74
N GLU A 489 0.05 25.98 -12.89
CA GLU A 489 -0.15 25.36 -11.54
C GLU A 489 -0.14 23.82 -11.52
N LEU A 490 -0.58 23.16 -12.60
CA LEU A 490 -0.51 21.70 -12.76
C LEU A 490 0.94 21.16 -12.76
N ALA A 491 1.90 21.92 -13.31
CA ALA A 491 3.31 21.54 -13.29
C ALA A 491 3.90 21.54 -11.87
N LYS A 492 3.39 22.42 -10.98
CA LYS A 492 3.80 22.45 -9.56
C LYS A 492 3.28 21.23 -8.80
N ILE A 493 2.06 20.77 -9.10
CA ILE A 493 1.46 19.58 -8.46
C ILE A 493 2.17 18.31 -8.95
N ILE A 494 2.38 18.16 -10.25
CA ILE A 494 3.11 17.01 -10.84
C ILE A 494 4.54 16.95 -10.28
N LYS A 495 5.25 18.09 -10.21
CA LYS A 495 6.58 18.15 -9.56
C LYS A 495 6.54 17.74 -8.09
N LYS A 496 5.52 18.15 -7.32
CA LYS A 496 5.38 17.73 -5.91
C LYS A 496 5.10 16.23 -5.77
N VAL A 497 4.27 15.65 -6.64
CA VAL A 497 3.98 14.20 -6.66
C VAL A 497 5.24 13.41 -7.02
N ASP A 498 5.94 13.81 -8.08
CA ASP A 498 7.20 13.19 -8.50
C ASP A 498 8.24 13.26 -7.38
N ILE A 499 8.38 14.40 -6.70
CA ILE A 499 9.30 14.54 -5.55
C ILE A 499 8.96 13.54 -4.43
N ILE A 500 7.68 13.35 -4.10
CA ILE A 500 7.29 12.40 -3.05
C ILE A 500 7.60 10.95 -3.48
N ILE A 501 7.26 10.58 -4.72
CA ILE A 501 7.54 9.24 -5.27
C ILE A 501 9.04 8.98 -5.28
N ILE A 502 9.83 9.96 -5.75
CA ILE A 502 11.29 9.97 -5.71
C ILE A 502 11.75 9.70 -4.28
N THR A 503 11.46 10.59 -3.33
CA THR A 503 12.01 10.48 -1.97
C THR A 503 11.78 9.11 -1.35
N ILE A 504 10.61 8.51 -1.58
CA ILE A 504 10.26 7.25 -0.93
C ILE A 504 10.84 6.04 -1.67
N ILE A 505 10.91 6.04 -3.01
CA ILE A 505 11.66 5.01 -3.75
C ILE A 505 13.14 5.04 -3.37
N TYR A 506 13.71 6.22 -3.12
CA TYR A 506 15.08 6.36 -2.64
C TYR A 506 15.27 5.75 -1.24
N VAL A 507 14.36 6.00 -0.29
CA VAL A 507 14.39 5.36 1.04
C VAL A 507 14.31 3.83 0.93
N LEU A 508 13.48 3.32 0.02
CA LEU A 508 13.35 1.87 -0.21
C LEU A 508 14.63 1.28 -0.81
N LEU A 509 15.20 1.95 -1.81
CA LEU A 509 16.47 1.58 -2.43
C LEU A 509 17.60 1.58 -1.38
N GLU A 510 17.71 2.64 -0.59
CA GLU A 510 18.74 2.77 0.44
C GLU A 510 18.64 1.71 1.51
N SER A 511 17.43 1.40 1.98
CA SER A 511 17.22 0.32 2.95
C SER A 511 17.46 -1.08 2.34
N SER A 512 17.19 -1.27 1.05
CA SER A 512 17.31 -2.57 0.39
C SER A 512 18.75 -2.98 0.08
N TRP A 513 19.65 -2.04 -0.23
CA TRP A 513 21.04 -2.34 -0.63
C TRP A 513 22.08 -2.24 0.51
N GLN A 514 21.63 -2.36 1.76
CA GLN A 514 22.49 -2.29 2.95
C GLN A 514 23.55 -3.40 2.93
N ASP A 515 24.75 -3.10 3.47
CA ASP A 515 25.86 -4.05 3.48
C ASP A 515 25.55 -5.29 4.32
N GLU A 516 24.95 -5.06 5.49
CA GLU A 516 24.55 -6.12 6.41
C GLU A 516 23.21 -6.74 5.97
N PRO A 517 23.12 -8.06 5.74
CA PRO A 517 21.89 -8.70 5.28
C PRO A 517 20.71 -8.51 6.23
N SER A 518 20.95 -8.49 7.53
CA SER A 518 19.88 -8.31 8.54
C SER A 518 19.32 -6.88 8.61
N ALA A 519 20.01 -5.90 8.01
CA ALA A 519 19.57 -4.51 7.97
C ALA A 519 18.66 -4.20 6.77
N ARG A 520 18.49 -5.16 5.86
CA ARG A 520 17.61 -5.01 4.69
C ARG A 520 16.16 -5.33 5.11
N PRO A 521 15.16 -4.61 4.57
CA PRO A 521 13.76 -4.80 4.93
C PRO A 521 13.24 -6.15 4.43
N SER A 522 12.18 -6.65 5.06
CA SER A 522 11.48 -7.83 4.56
C SER A 522 10.70 -7.51 3.27
N ASP A 523 10.47 -8.53 2.44
CA ASP A 523 9.71 -8.36 1.18
C ASP A 523 8.30 -7.77 1.44
N LEU A 524 7.68 -8.14 2.56
CA LEU A 524 6.35 -7.68 2.96
C LEU A 524 6.34 -6.19 3.36
N GLU A 525 7.37 -5.73 4.06
CA GLU A 525 7.51 -4.31 4.42
C GLU A 525 7.64 -3.43 3.18
N VAL A 526 8.45 -3.86 2.21
CA VAL A 526 8.64 -3.15 0.95
C VAL A 526 7.36 -3.16 0.11
N GLN A 527 6.66 -4.30 0.08
CA GLN A 527 5.37 -4.43 -0.61
C GLN A 527 4.32 -3.48 -0.04
N LEU A 528 4.17 -3.40 1.28
CA LEU A 528 3.19 -2.53 1.93
C LEU A 528 3.46 -1.05 1.62
N LYS A 529 4.73 -0.62 1.69
CA LYS A 529 5.13 0.75 1.35
C LYS A 529 4.86 1.08 -0.11
N LEU A 530 5.23 0.19 -1.05
CA LEU A 530 4.97 0.40 -2.48
C LEU A 530 3.47 0.40 -2.81
N LYS A 531 2.68 -0.43 -2.12
CA LYS A 531 1.23 -0.48 -2.26
C LYS A 531 0.58 0.84 -1.82
N GLU A 532 0.90 1.32 -0.62
CA GLU A 532 0.39 2.59 -0.10
C GLU A 532 0.69 3.76 -1.04
N LEU A 533 1.92 3.83 -1.55
CA LEU A 533 2.33 4.87 -2.50
C LEU A 533 1.58 4.78 -3.81
N TYR A 534 1.47 3.58 -4.36
CA TYR A 534 0.79 3.38 -5.64
C TYR A 534 -0.69 3.75 -5.55
N GLU A 535 -1.37 3.39 -4.45
CA GLU A 535 -2.77 3.74 -4.20
C GLU A 535 -2.98 5.25 -4.04
N ARG A 536 -1.98 5.96 -3.52
CA ARG A 536 -2.04 7.41 -3.31
C ARG A 536 -1.85 8.23 -4.59
N PHE A 537 -1.14 7.71 -5.60
CA PHE A 537 -0.66 8.49 -6.74
C PHE A 537 -1.00 7.89 -8.13
N GLN A 538 -2.09 7.13 -8.25
CA GLN A 538 -2.50 6.53 -9.51
C GLN A 538 -2.98 7.61 -10.52
N GLU A 539 -2.18 7.92 -11.54
CA GLU A 539 -2.57 8.84 -12.64
C GLU A 539 -2.93 8.09 -13.93
N THR A 540 -3.84 8.68 -14.73
CA THR A 540 -4.40 8.10 -15.98
C THR A 540 -3.82 8.68 -17.28
N SER A 541 -2.72 9.43 -17.23
CA SER A 541 -2.08 10.10 -18.39
C SER A 541 -0.91 9.29 -18.99
N PRO A 542 -0.47 9.54 -20.25
CA PRO A 542 0.56 8.73 -20.91
C PRO A 542 1.94 8.86 -20.23
N GLN A 543 2.50 7.72 -19.82
CA GLN A 543 3.61 7.64 -18.87
C GLN A 543 5.01 7.45 -19.48
N ILE A 544 5.12 7.50 -20.81
CA ILE A 544 6.35 7.18 -21.56
C ILE A 544 6.58 8.20 -22.66
N ARG A 545 7.83 8.61 -22.88
CA ARG A 545 8.26 9.41 -24.04
C ARG A 545 9.45 8.76 -24.77
N PRO A 546 9.54 8.82 -26.11
CA PRO A 546 10.77 8.44 -26.82
C PRO A 546 11.95 9.29 -26.36
N LYS A 547 13.17 8.72 -26.29
CA LYS A 547 14.39 9.50 -26.04
C LYS A 547 14.82 10.23 -27.32
N ASP A 548 15.10 11.52 -27.22
CA ASP A 548 15.58 12.35 -28.34
C ASP A 548 17.10 12.18 -28.54
N PRO A 549 17.60 11.80 -29.73
CA PRO A 549 19.03 11.62 -30.00
C PRO A 549 19.88 12.91 -30.01
N HIS A 550 19.27 14.10 -29.91
CA HIS A 550 19.96 15.39 -30.11
C HIS A 550 19.92 16.37 -28.93
N CYS A 551 19.50 15.94 -27.74
CA CYS A 551 19.34 16.82 -26.58
C CYS A 551 20.42 16.56 -25.51
N ASP A 552 21.66 17.01 -25.76
CA ASP A 552 22.71 17.17 -24.74
C ASP A 552 22.57 18.55 -24.07
N ILE A 553 21.49 18.77 -23.32
CA ILE A 553 21.35 19.99 -22.51
C ILE A 553 21.80 19.66 -21.09
N GLU A 554 22.88 20.31 -20.63
CA GLU A 554 23.27 20.33 -19.21
C GLU A 554 22.13 20.98 -18.39
N ILE A 555 21.44 20.19 -17.58
CA ILE A 555 20.32 20.63 -16.73
C ILE A 555 20.90 21.21 -15.41
N PRO A 556 20.54 22.43 -14.97
CA PRO A 556 21.08 23.01 -13.75
C PRO A 556 20.59 22.28 -12.48
N TYR A 557 21.49 22.10 -11.52
CA TYR A 557 21.19 21.61 -10.16
C TYR A 557 20.68 22.76 -9.28
N VAL A 558 19.71 22.50 -8.40
CA VAL A 558 19.23 23.46 -7.39
C VAL A 558 19.41 22.88 -5.99
N GLU A 559 20.17 23.58 -5.14
CA GLU A 559 20.14 23.46 -3.69
C GLU A 559 19.03 24.37 -3.12
N LEU A 560 18.26 23.89 -2.14
CA LEU A 560 17.17 24.65 -1.53
C LEU A 560 17.63 25.26 -0.19
N THR A 561 17.46 26.58 -0.01
CA THR A 561 17.64 27.28 1.27
C THR A 561 16.39 28.05 1.68
N GLU A 562 16.12 28.08 2.99
CA GLU A 562 14.98 28.73 3.65
C GLU A 562 15.18 30.25 3.79
N SER A 563 14.40 31.05 3.06
CA SER A 563 13.96 32.37 3.54
C SER A 563 12.97 33.00 2.56
N GLU A 564 12.05 33.79 3.13
CA GLU A 564 11.14 34.77 2.51
C GLU A 564 9.69 34.28 2.25
N ILE A 565 8.76 34.70 3.11
CA ILE A 565 7.72 35.71 2.84
C ILE A 565 6.76 35.80 4.05
N GLU A 566 6.47 37.03 4.53
CA GLU A 566 5.54 37.38 5.63
C GLU A 566 4.30 38.19 5.15
N MET A 567 3.22 38.12 5.98
CA MET A 567 2.07 39.05 6.22
C MET A 567 0.89 39.18 5.21
N PRO A 568 -0.35 39.65 5.59
CA PRO A 568 -0.95 39.93 6.93
C PRO A 568 -2.42 39.42 7.15
N CYS A 569 -2.93 39.58 8.39
CA CYS A 569 -4.31 39.28 8.86
C CYS A 569 -5.27 40.49 8.75
N ASP A 570 -6.59 40.24 8.61
CA ASP A 570 -7.66 41.08 9.20
C ASP A 570 -9.05 40.38 9.18
N LEU A 571 -9.79 40.47 10.29
CA LEU A 571 -11.21 40.06 10.46
C LEU A 571 -11.88 40.90 11.56
N THR A 572 -13.12 41.36 11.36
CA THR A 572 -14.01 41.85 12.44
C THR A 572 -15.50 41.47 12.29
N ASP A 573 -16.06 41.01 13.43
CA ASP A 573 -17.36 41.22 14.12
C ASP A 573 -18.76 40.60 13.76
N TYR A 574 -19.24 39.77 14.74
CA TYR A 574 -20.57 39.51 15.42
C TYR A 574 -21.94 39.52 14.65
N SER A 575 -23.05 38.80 14.97
CA SER A 575 -23.54 37.85 16.03
C SER A 575 -24.96 37.29 15.69
N ILE A 576 -25.25 35.99 15.93
CA ILE A 576 -26.47 35.25 16.48
C ILE A 576 -25.97 33.78 16.57
N PRO A 577 -26.10 32.96 17.65
CA PRO A 577 -25.35 31.70 17.72
C PRO A 577 -25.85 30.74 16.65
N PRO A 578 -25.05 30.47 15.59
CA PRO A 578 -25.34 29.41 14.66
C PRO A 578 -25.25 28.09 15.43
N ILE A 579 -25.85 27.01 14.92
CA ILE A 579 -25.36 25.67 15.31
C ILE A 579 -23.86 25.74 15.19
N GLN A 580 -23.16 25.45 16.29
CA GLN A 580 -21.72 25.55 16.28
C GLN A 580 -21.24 24.41 15.39
N THR A 581 -20.96 24.74 14.12
CA THR A 581 -20.44 23.80 13.14
C THR A 581 -19.09 23.37 13.63
N LEU A 582 -18.95 22.07 13.80
CA LEU A 582 -17.66 21.52 14.14
C LEU A 582 -16.76 21.56 12.90
N MET A 583 -15.60 22.20 13.04
CA MET A 583 -14.54 22.17 12.02
C MET A 583 -14.27 20.71 11.61
N PRO A 584 -14.06 20.40 10.31
CA PRO A 584 -13.66 19.07 9.88
C PRO A 584 -12.44 18.57 10.64
N PHE A 585 -12.42 17.29 11.01
CA PHE A 585 -11.40 16.75 11.90
C PHE A 585 -9.98 16.88 11.31
N GLU A 586 -9.86 16.67 10.00
CA GLU A 586 -8.62 16.76 9.23
C GLU A 586 -8.05 18.18 9.23
N ASP A 587 -8.92 19.19 9.22
CA ASP A 587 -8.50 20.58 9.29
C ASP A 587 -7.98 20.90 10.70
N GLY A 588 -8.58 20.35 11.75
CA GLY A 588 -8.03 20.43 13.12
C GLY A 588 -6.61 19.86 13.24
N ILE A 589 -6.26 18.80 12.50
CA ILE A 589 -4.89 18.26 12.47
C ILE A 589 -3.95 19.21 11.71
N LYS A 590 -4.41 19.83 10.61
CA LYS A 590 -3.61 20.82 9.87
C LYS A 590 -3.31 22.04 10.74
N GLU A 591 -4.31 22.56 11.44
CA GLU A 591 -4.17 23.68 12.37
C GLU A 591 -3.20 23.35 13.51
N HIS A 592 -3.21 22.10 14.00
CA HIS A 592 -2.28 21.67 15.05
C HIS A 592 -0.83 21.73 14.56
N LYS A 593 -0.59 21.26 13.33
CA LYS A 593 0.72 21.34 12.68
C LYS A 593 1.14 22.78 12.38
N ALA A 594 0.18 23.66 12.07
CA ALA A 594 0.39 25.09 11.92
C ALA A 594 0.60 25.82 13.26
N LYS A 595 0.62 25.11 14.39
CA LYS A 595 0.72 25.65 15.76
C LYS A 595 -0.44 26.56 16.17
N ASN A 596 -1.57 26.48 15.46
CA ASN A 596 -2.82 27.15 15.81
C ASN A 596 -3.56 26.34 16.89
N TYR A 597 -2.97 26.30 18.09
CA TYR A 597 -3.39 25.40 19.17
C TYR A 597 -4.81 25.66 19.65
N ARG A 598 -5.27 26.92 19.65
CA ARG A 598 -6.65 27.26 20.04
C ARG A 598 -7.69 26.63 19.12
N VAL A 599 -7.55 26.82 17.81
CA VAL A 599 -8.49 26.30 16.80
C VAL A 599 -8.50 24.78 16.80
N SER A 600 -7.31 24.18 16.87
CA SER A 600 -7.14 22.73 16.96
C SER A 600 -7.77 22.15 18.22
N TRP A 601 -7.60 22.82 19.36
CA TRP A 601 -8.20 22.43 20.63
C TRP A 601 -9.72 22.41 20.55
N GLU A 602 -10.34 23.47 20.02
CA GLU A 602 -11.79 23.55 19.85
C GLU A 602 -12.31 22.43 18.91
N CYS A 603 -11.59 22.15 17.82
CA CYS A 603 -11.90 21.04 16.90
C CYS A 603 -11.81 19.67 17.60
N PHE A 604 -10.70 19.38 18.30
CA PHE A 604 -10.52 18.10 18.98
C PHE A 604 -11.49 17.91 20.13
N VAL A 605 -11.80 18.96 20.89
CA VAL A 605 -12.81 18.92 21.96
C VAL A 605 -14.16 18.51 21.40
N GLY A 606 -14.61 19.19 20.34
CA GLY A 606 -15.89 18.88 19.75
C GLY A 606 -15.93 17.46 19.21
N HIS A 607 -14.97 17.03 18.39
CA HIS A 607 -14.98 15.66 17.84
C HIS A 607 -14.86 14.57 18.90
N ALA A 608 -14.11 14.82 19.98
CA ALA A 608 -13.99 13.89 21.10
C ALA A 608 -15.31 13.72 21.85
N ASP A 609 -16.04 14.82 22.06
CA ASP A 609 -17.36 14.81 22.69
C ASP A 609 -18.41 14.08 21.83
N LEU A 610 -18.11 13.86 20.54
CA LEU A 610 -18.90 13.07 19.59
C LEU A 610 -18.47 11.61 19.45
N GLY A 611 -17.51 11.17 20.24
CA GLY A 611 -17.06 9.78 20.21
C GLY A 611 -15.94 9.48 19.21
N ASN A 612 -15.37 10.48 18.50
CA ASN A 612 -14.21 10.23 17.65
C ASN A 612 -13.00 9.86 18.53
N ASN A 613 -12.54 8.61 18.42
CA ASN A 613 -11.50 8.06 19.29
C ASN A 613 -10.13 8.74 19.08
N VAL A 614 -9.82 9.15 17.85
CA VAL A 614 -8.57 9.90 17.56
C VAL A 614 -8.66 11.32 18.11
N ALA A 615 -9.83 11.95 18.07
CA ALA A 615 -10.06 13.24 18.69
C ALA A 615 -9.99 13.16 20.23
N LYS A 616 -10.50 12.07 20.85
CA LYS A 616 -10.34 11.82 22.29
C LYS A 616 -8.87 11.74 22.69
N TYR A 617 -8.05 11.09 21.88
CA TYR A 617 -6.59 11.10 22.04
C TYR A 617 -6.02 12.53 22.02
N TRP A 618 -6.34 13.33 20.98
CA TRP A 618 -5.84 14.69 20.87
C TRP A 618 -6.33 15.62 21.99
N LYS A 619 -7.59 15.50 22.41
CA LYS A 619 -8.15 16.21 23.57
C LYS A 619 -7.40 15.83 24.85
N GLY A 620 -7.15 14.55 25.08
CA GLY A 620 -6.33 14.07 26.18
C GLY A 620 -4.91 14.64 26.14
N TYR A 621 -4.29 14.68 24.95
CA TYR A 621 -2.94 15.22 24.76
C TYR A 621 -2.84 16.70 25.16
N TYR A 622 -3.83 17.51 24.78
CA TYR A 622 -3.87 18.92 25.13
C TYR A 622 -4.09 19.16 26.62
N LEU A 623 -4.96 18.38 27.27
CA LEU A 623 -5.18 18.45 28.72
C LEU A 623 -3.96 18.01 29.53
N LEU A 624 -3.18 17.07 29.02
CA LEU A 624 -1.93 16.62 29.64
C LEU A 624 -0.83 17.69 29.51
N THR A 625 -0.66 18.25 28.31
CA THR A 625 0.43 19.19 28.00
C THR A 625 0.14 20.62 28.43
N GLY A 626 -1.14 21.02 28.50
CA GLY A 626 -1.57 22.39 28.79
C GLY A 626 -1.48 23.32 27.58
N LEU A 627 -1.42 22.79 26.35
CA LEU A 627 -1.41 23.59 25.10
C LEU A 627 -2.68 24.44 24.91
N ASN A 628 -3.75 24.08 25.62
CA ASN A 628 -5.00 24.84 25.73
C ASN A 628 -4.99 25.88 26.87
N GLY A 629 -3.86 26.07 27.56
CA GLY A 629 -3.71 26.98 28.70
C GLY A 629 -4.16 26.43 30.06
N ARG A 630 -4.68 25.19 30.14
CA ARG A 630 -5.09 24.55 31.41
C ARG A 630 -4.75 23.06 31.43
N LYS A 631 -3.88 22.66 32.37
CA LYS A 631 -3.56 21.25 32.59
C LYS A 631 -4.65 20.56 33.41
N ASN A 632 -5.10 19.39 32.97
CA ASN A 632 -5.98 18.49 33.71
C ASN A 632 -5.59 17.02 33.43
N PRO A 633 -4.59 16.48 34.15
CA PRO A 633 -4.06 15.14 33.91
C PRO A 633 -5.07 14.03 34.19
N GLU A 634 -5.98 14.22 35.16
CA GLU A 634 -7.01 13.24 35.51
C GLU A 634 -8.05 13.08 34.38
N ALA A 635 -8.47 14.18 33.76
CA ALA A 635 -9.34 14.14 32.59
C ALA A 635 -8.63 13.56 31.36
N ALA A 636 -7.33 13.88 31.17
CA ALA A 636 -6.53 13.30 30.09
C ALA A 636 -6.42 11.77 30.21
N LEU A 637 -6.19 11.24 31.42
CA LEU A 637 -6.10 9.81 31.68
C LEU A 637 -7.37 9.06 31.27
N ARG A 638 -8.54 9.60 31.63
CA ARG A 638 -9.85 9.01 31.24
C ARG A 638 -10.02 8.96 29.72
N LEU A 639 -9.70 10.07 29.04
CA LEU A 639 -9.81 10.14 27.57
C LEU A 639 -8.83 9.22 26.85
N PHE A 640 -7.60 9.06 27.36
CA PHE A 640 -6.66 8.10 26.80
C PHE A 640 -7.15 6.67 26.98
N LYS A 641 -7.75 6.33 28.14
CA LYS A 641 -8.34 5.00 28.36
C LYS A 641 -9.40 4.69 27.31
N GLU A 642 -10.36 5.60 27.13
CA GLU A 642 -11.46 5.40 26.18
C GLU A 642 -10.96 5.26 24.74
N ALA A 643 -10.01 6.11 24.32
CA ALA A 643 -9.43 6.02 22.98
C ALA A 643 -8.57 4.75 22.80
N ALA A 644 -7.88 4.31 23.86
CA ALA A 644 -7.05 3.12 23.87
C ALA A 644 -7.89 1.84 23.71
N ASP A 645 -9.00 1.75 24.46
CA ASP A 645 -9.98 0.68 24.38
C ASP A 645 -10.59 0.56 22.98
N ASN A 646 -10.60 1.65 22.22
CA ASN A 646 -11.13 1.71 20.87
C ASN A 646 -10.09 1.61 19.75
N GLY A 647 -8.85 1.21 20.06
CA GLY A 647 -7.84 0.84 19.06
C GLY A 647 -6.91 1.98 18.62
N VAL A 648 -6.89 3.13 19.31
CA VAL A 648 -5.97 4.22 18.97
C VAL A 648 -4.60 3.95 19.61
N ALA A 649 -3.63 3.54 18.80
CA ALA A 649 -2.29 3.13 19.25
C ALA A 649 -1.58 4.18 20.11
N ASP A 650 -1.63 5.46 19.72
CA ASP A 650 -1.02 6.53 20.51
C ASP A 650 -1.72 6.74 21.86
N ALA A 651 -3.02 6.46 21.96
CA ALA A 651 -3.75 6.53 23.22
C ALA A 651 -3.40 5.35 24.13
N GLN A 652 -3.25 4.15 23.57
CA GLN A 652 -2.83 2.95 24.31
C GLN A 652 -1.48 3.16 25.00
N LEU A 653 -0.52 3.74 24.28
CA LEU A 653 0.78 4.10 24.86
C LEU A 653 0.64 5.16 25.96
N ARG A 654 -0.07 6.27 25.69
CA ARG A 654 -0.20 7.37 26.67
C ARG A 654 -0.95 6.96 27.92
N TYR A 655 -1.95 6.09 27.79
CA TYR A 655 -2.67 5.53 28.94
C TYR A 655 -1.74 4.68 29.82
N ALA A 656 -0.93 3.80 29.20
CA ALA A 656 0.05 2.99 29.92
C ALA A 656 1.05 3.86 30.70
N PHE A 657 1.57 4.93 30.11
CA PHE A 657 2.46 5.87 30.82
C PHE A 657 1.80 6.59 31.97
N ALA A 658 0.57 7.06 31.78
CA ALA A 658 -0.14 7.76 32.83
C ALA A 658 -0.49 6.85 34.03
N LEU A 659 -0.68 5.53 33.80
CA LEU A 659 -0.80 4.54 34.89
C LEU A 659 0.52 4.34 35.66
N ILE A 660 1.65 4.36 34.95
CA ILE A 660 2.99 4.27 35.56
C ILE A 660 3.28 5.51 36.42
N GLU A 661 3.01 6.71 35.89
CA GLU A 661 3.23 7.98 36.60
C GLU A 661 2.39 8.07 37.89
N ASN A 662 1.15 7.57 37.85
CA ASN A 662 0.26 7.51 39.02
C ASN A 662 0.56 6.33 39.96
N LYS A 663 1.65 5.59 39.75
CA LYS A 663 2.08 4.45 40.58
C LYS A 663 0.99 3.38 40.75
N SER A 664 0.22 3.13 39.69
CA SER A 664 -0.82 2.08 39.70
C SER A 664 -0.20 0.72 40.02
N LYS A 665 -0.87 -0.05 40.87
CA LYS A 665 -0.45 -1.42 41.22
C LYS A 665 -0.83 -2.45 40.14
N ASN A 666 -1.63 -2.07 39.14
CA ASN A 666 -2.11 -2.98 38.11
C ASN A 666 -1.12 -3.11 36.95
N VAL A 667 -0.04 -3.85 37.18
CA VAL A 667 1.04 -4.06 36.20
C VAL A 667 0.54 -4.80 34.95
N ALA A 668 -0.41 -5.73 35.11
CA ALA A 668 -0.97 -6.48 33.99
C ALA A 668 -1.69 -5.57 32.99
N GLU A 669 -2.43 -4.58 33.50
CA GLU A 669 -3.13 -3.59 32.66
C GLU A 669 -2.15 -2.67 31.92
N ILE A 670 -1.09 -2.21 32.59
CA ILE A 670 -0.03 -1.40 31.97
C ILE A 670 0.61 -2.17 30.81
N MET A 671 0.99 -3.43 31.03
CA MET A 671 1.61 -4.27 30.00
C MET A 671 0.66 -4.55 28.84
N LYS A 672 -0.63 -4.78 29.11
CA LYS A 672 -1.64 -5.02 28.07
C LYS A 672 -1.71 -3.86 27.06
N TYR A 673 -1.92 -2.62 27.52
CA TYR A 673 -2.04 -1.49 26.58
C TYR A 673 -0.72 -1.15 25.90
N MET A 674 0.40 -1.38 26.57
CA MET A 674 1.72 -1.17 25.97
C MET A 674 2.01 -2.20 24.87
N MET A 675 1.58 -3.46 25.03
CA MET A 675 1.61 -4.48 23.98
C MET A 675 0.67 -4.14 22.84
N MET A 676 -0.58 -3.74 23.12
CA MET A 676 -1.51 -3.34 22.06
C MET A 676 -0.93 -2.19 21.22
N ALA A 677 -0.34 -1.17 21.86
CA ALA A 677 0.31 -0.08 21.13
C ALA A 677 1.49 -0.57 20.27
N ALA A 678 2.25 -1.55 20.78
CA ALA A 678 3.36 -2.19 20.07
C ALA A 678 2.90 -3.06 18.89
N ASP A 679 1.74 -3.73 19.00
CA ASP A 679 1.13 -4.52 17.92
C ASP A 679 0.72 -3.63 16.74
N TYR A 680 0.31 -2.38 17.01
CA TYR A 680 0.12 -1.32 16.00
C TYR A 680 1.41 -0.56 15.68
N GLU A 681 2.57 -1.18 15.94
CA GLU A 681 3.92 -0.71 15.61
C GLU A 681 4.32 0.64 16.24
N ASN A 682 3.74 1.04 17.37
CA ASN A 682 4.15 2.27 18.05
C ASN A 682 5.59 2.13 18.59
N SER A 683 6.52 2.86 17.99
CA SER A 683 7.95 2.80 18.28
C SER A 683 8.29 3.09 19.74
N THR A 684 7.55 3.99 20.37
CA THR A 684 7.77 4.36 21.76
C THR A 684 7.24 3.27 22.69
N ALA A 685 6.14 2.59 22.34
CA ALA A 685 5.65 1.43 23.10
C ALA A 685 6.65 0.26 23.06
N LEU A 686 7.15 -0.06 21.85
CA LEU A 686 8.16 -1.09 21.63
C LEU A 686 9.41 -0.85 22.48
N PHE A 687 9.90 0.39 22.55
CA PHE A 687 11.07 0.71 23.38
C PHE A 687 10.81 0.45 24.86
N ASN A 688 9.67 0.92 25.37
CA ASN A 688 9.36 0.79 26.78
C ASN A 688 9.11 -0.65 27.19
N LEU A 689 8.53 -1.49 26.33
CA LEU A 689 8.48 -2.94 26.55
C LEU A 689 9.89 -3.54 26.63
N GLY A 690 10.76 -3.15 25.70
CA GLY A 690 12.16 -3.56 25.70
C GLY A 690 12.87 -3.24 27.02
N ASP A 691 12.76 -1.99 27.48
CA ASP A 691 13.34 -1.51 28.73
C ASP A 691 12.74 -2.18 29.97
N ILE A 692 11.42 -2.43 29.98
CA ILE A 692 10.74 -3.14 31.08
C ILE A 692 11.28 -4.56 31.23
N TYR A 693 11.34 -5.33 30.13
CA TYR A 693 11.86 -6.70 30.17
C TYR A 693 13.37 -6.76 30.44
N TRP A 694 14.14 -5.75 30.03
CA TRP A 694 15.59 -5.72 30.25
C TRP A 694 15.93 -5.49 31.72
N ASN A 695 15.30 -4.48 32.32
CA ASN A 695 15.61 -4.01 33.67
C ASN A 695 14.67 -4.59 34.75
N GLY A 696 13.69 -5.42 34.36
CA GLY A 696 12.68 -5.97 35.28
C GLY A 696 11.80 -4.90 35.91
N LYS A 697 11.53 -3.81 35.18
CA LYS A 697 10.72 -2.70 35.70
C LYS A 697 9.29 -3.17 35.98
N LEU A 698 8.61 -2.47 36.88
CA LEU A 698 7.25 -2.82 37.34
C LEU A 698 7.16 -4.21 38.01
N GLY A 699 8.29 -4.79 38.44
CA GLY A 699 8.32 -6.12 39.06
C GLY A 699 8.12 -7.29 38.08
N ILE A 700 8.21 -7.03 36.78
CA ILE A 700 8.18 -8.06 35.74
C ILE A 700 9.49 -8.84 35.74
N GLN A 701 9.41 -10.17 35.58
CA GLN A 701 10.59 -11.01 35.48
C GLN A 701 11.45 -10.59 34.28
N ILE A 702 12.76 -10.47 34.50
CA ILE A 702 13.72 -10.12 33.46
C ILE A 702 13.69 -11.21 32.37
N ASP A 703 13.38 -10.79 31.15
CA ASP A 703 13.35 -11.63 29.96
C ASP A 703 14.22 -10.96 28.89
N LYS A 704 15.52 -11.30 28.89
CA LYS A 704 16.51 -10.61 28.07
C LYS A 704 16.28 -10.81 26.57
N GLU A 705 15.69 -11.93 26.16
CA GLU A 705 15.39 -12.19 24.75
C GLU A 705 14.22 -11.33 24.25
N LYS A 706 13.11 -11.26 25.02
CA LYS A 706 12.00 -10.35 24.68
C LYS A 706 12.41 -8.90 24.76
N ALA A 707 13.20 -8.53 25.77
CA ALA A 707 13.74 -7.19 25.93
C ALA A 707 14.53 -6.76 24.68
N GLU A 708 15.42 -7.62 24.21
CA GLU A 708 16.25 -7.37 23.03
C GLU A 708 15.41 -7.35 21.75
N SER A 709 14.41 -8.22 21.62
CA SER A 709 13.49 -8.23 20.48
C SER A 709 12.69 -6.92 20.37
N TYR A 710 12.02 -6.49 21.46
CA TYR A 710 11.25 -5.26 21.47
C TYR A 710 12.14 -4.00 21.33
N THR A 711 13.31 -3.99 21.99
CA THR A 711 14.28 -2.89 21.84
C THR A 711 14.80 -2.80 20.40
N ARG A 712 15.04 -3.93 19.72
CA ARG A 712 15.40 -3.95 18.30
C ARG A 712 14.27 -3.42 17.42
N LEU A 713 13.04 -3.88 17.61
CA LEU A 713 11.88 -3.39 16.85
C LEU A 713 11.67 -1.87 17.03
N ALA A 714 11.88 -1.35 18.24
CA ALA A 714 11.82 0.08 18.51
C ALA A 714 12.96 0.87 17.87
N ALA A 715 14.18 0.34 17.95
CA ALA A 715 15.36 0.93 17.30
C ALA A 715 15.21 0.97 15.77
N LEU A 716 14.59 -0.07 15.18
CA LEU A 716 14.26 -0.14 13.74
C LEU A 716 13.26 0.94 13.29
N LYS A 717 12.46 1.48 14.22
CA LYS A 717 11.57 2.61 13.99
C LYS A 717 12.22 3.95 14.37
N ASN A 718 13.55 4.01 14.43
CA ASN A 718 14.36 5.18 14.79
C ASN A 718 14.03 5.77 16.17
N GLN A 719 13.65 4.93 17.14
CA GLN A 719 13.47 5.39 18.52
C GLN A 719 14.85 5.57 19.18
N PRO A 720 15.28 6.80 19.56
CA PRO A 720 16.68 7.07 19.94
C PRO A 720 17.14 6.39 21.23
N LYS A 721 16.25 6.25 22.21
CA LYS A 721 16.53 5.60 23.50
C LYS A 721 16.68 4.08 23.34
N ALA A 722 15.96 3.49 22.40
CA ALA A 722 16.07 2.07 22.07
C ALA A 722 17.43 1.74 21.47
N ILE A 723 17.93 2.63 20.60
CA ILE A 723 19.27 2.49 20.01
C ILE A 723 20.33 2.51 21.13
N ALA A 724 20.28 3.50 22.03
CA ALA A 724 21.21 3.58 23.16
C ALA A 724 21.13 2.38 24.11
N LEU A 725 19.91 1.90 24.42
CA LEU A 725 19.73 0.71 25.26
C LEU A 725 20.28 -0.54 24.57
N LEU A 726 20.08 -0.68 23.26
CA LEU A 726 20.60 -1.82 22.50
C LEU A 726 22.14 -1.83 22.46
N GLU A 727 22.78 -0.66 22.39
CA GLU A 727 24.24 -0.52 22.52
C GLU A 727 24.74 -0.99 23.89
N GLN A 728 24.03 -0.63 24.96
CA GLN A 728 24.34 -1.11 26.32
C GLN A 728 24.16 -2.63 26.44
N ILE A 729 23.06 -3.18 25.90
CA ILE A 729 22.78 -4.62 25.86
C ILE A 729 23.94 -5.37 25.18
N ASN A 730 24.39 -4.86 24.03
CA ASN A 730 25.46 -5.46 23.26
C ASN A 730 26.82 -5.36 23.98
N ALA A 731 27.10 -4.23 24.63
CA ALA A 731 28.32 -4.05 25.42
C ALA A 731 28.39 -5.00 26.64
N GLU A 732 27.26 -5.29 27.30
CA GLU A 732 27.20 -6.26 28.39
C GLU A 732 27.43 -7.70 27.92
N LYS A 733 26.96 -8.07 26.73
CA LYS A 733 27.21 -9.39 26.14
C LYS A 733 28.69 -9.59 25.82
N MET A 734 29.36 -8.56 25.30
CA MET A 734 30.79 -8.58 24.98
C MET A 734 31.69 -8.66 26.22
N LYS A 735 31.18 -8.34 27.42
CA LYS A 735 31.89 -8.54 28.70
C LYS A 735 31.66 -9.92 29.33
N LYS A 736 30.70 -10.69 28.83
CA LYS A 736 30.35 -12.03 29.34
C LYS A 736 30.80 -13.18 28.42
N SER A 737 31.18 -12.88 27.17
CA SER A 737 31.98 -13.77 26.30
C SER A 737 33.46 -13.55 26.56
#